data_AF-A0A0L1MC22-F1
#
_entry.id   AF-A0A0L1MC22-F1
#
_cell.length_a   1.000
_cell.length_b   1.000
_cell.length_c   1.000
_cell.angle_alpha   90.00
_cell.angle_beta   90.00
_cell.angle_gamma   90.00
#
_symmetry.space_group_name_H-M   'P 1'
#
loop_
_entity.id
_entity.type
_entity.pdbx_description
1 polymer ?
#
loop_
_entity_poly.entity_id
_entity_poly.type
_entity_poly.pdbx_seq_one_letter_code
_entity_poly.pdbx_strand_id
1 'polypeptide(L)'
;MQVDLDGDGAQIAGLPRFQQAVIQGRRLRQFAIGLGALAGAGWVLAFFVGVFAPQSLWPALLVNQSAGLLVLVAGLQSAWWVTQWRARAMNPAVLVPVVVAEEVGAGEGWYERLLDRLSQRWLRLLGQIGAPTLWLGGWALLTLYSIEQVWNLTLPPAALGLSASVGAALSLLLAFCLLVLERQLAQENVAQWPEAGPLAQLTRVAIIGLVLSALCLLFGSETSVWPVRLAVLIGLLPGLVAVELLLRAVLSLFSPRREQLEPALLARSFVADMLRWPPQPLLALQHELHNRFGIDLRQIWAFTYMRRAFLPVLAVVAIVGWSLTGIHEIALQGRGIYERFGKPVEVFGPGLHAGLPWPLGRVLSVENGVVHELATSVGETSAPAVTEPAEGPAPAIANRLWDASHVNDKSQVIASSRADKQSFQIVNMDVRFVYRIGLSDQAALAATYNSADVPTLIRSTASRILVHDFASRTLDGLLGEDRVGLAEEIGRAVQADLRKLDSGVEILATVVEAIHPPAGAANAYHGVQAAQIGAQALISRERGAAAEATNQAQLQASIAHDQATASAHEINATAQAADLKFAAERKAFSSAGQAFVLEQYLSQLTQGLANAKLLVLDHRLGGGSNAPTIDLRTFTLPADPAPPRNTVQPGAVH
;
A
#
# COMPACT_ATOMS: atom_id res chain seq x y z
N MET A 1 -2.18 66.98 -9.98
CA MET A 1 -3.26 67.99 -9.90
C MET A 1 -4.26 67.68 -11.00
N GLN A 2 -5.50 67.36 -10.63
CA GLN A 2 -6.58 67.10 -11.58
C GLN A 2 -6.99 68.42 -12.24
N VAL A 3 -7.30 68.39 -13.54
CA VAL A 3 -7.79 69.57 -14.27
C VAL A 3 -9.31 69.61 -14.20
N ASP A 4 -9.85 70.79 -13.92
CA ASP A 4 -11.28 71.08 -13.99
C ASP A 4 -11.57 71.86 -15.28
N LEU A 5 -12.42 71.31 -16.14
CA LEU A 5 -12.74 71.88 -17.45
C LEU A 5 -13.47 73.23 -17.35
N ASP A 6 -14.14 73.52 -16.22
CA ASP A 6 -14.90 74.78 -16.03
C ASP A 6 -14.01 75.97 -15.64
N GLY A 7 -12.81 75.72 -15.08
CA GLY A 7 -11.87 76.76 -14.65
C GLY A 7 -10.68 76.96 -15.58
N ASP A 8 -10.17 75.88 -16.19
CA ASP A 8 -8.86 75.85 -16.87
C ASP A 8 -8.96 75.65 -18.39
N GLY A 9 -10.16 75.78 -18.99
CA GLY A 9 -10.45 75.45 -20.40
C GLY A 9 -9.48 76.01 -21.45
N ALA A 10 -8.83 77.15 -21.19
CA ALA A 10 -7.85 77.79 -22.08
C ALA A 10 -6.41 77.23 -21.97
N GLN A 11 -6.06 76.51 -20.88
CA GLN A 11 -4.70 76.02 -20.61
C GLN A 11 -4.48 74.55 -21.00
N ILE A 12 -5.55 73.81 -21.32
CA ILE A 12 -5.52 72.36 -21.58
C ILE A 12 -4.67 72.01 -22.81
N ALA A 13 -4.70 72.85 -23.85
CA ALA A 13 -3.96 72.64 -25.10
C ALA A 13 -2.43 72.71 -24.92
N GLY A 14 -1.93 73.37 -23.86
CA GLY A 14 -0.51 73.49 -23.54
C GLY A 14 0.05 72.34 -22.69
N LEU A 15 -0.81 71.46 -22.16
CA LEU A 15 -0.37 70.37 -21.28
C LEU A 15 0.04 69.13 -22.10
N PRO A 16 1.28 68.62 -21.95
CA PRO A 16 1.79 67.52 -22.77
C PRO A 16 0.99 66.22 -22.60
N ARG A 17 0.42 65.99 -21.41
CA ARG A 17 -0.46 64.83 -21.12
C ARG A 17 -1.78 64.81 -21.90
N PHE A 18 -2.27 65.95 -22.39
CA PHE A 18 -3.46 66.02 -23.25
C PHE A 18 -3.10 65.82 -24.72
N GLN A 19 -1.99 66.43 -25.19
CA GLN A 19 -1.50 66.29 -26.56
C GLN A 19 -1.17 64.84 -26.93
N GLN A 20 -0.59 64.09 -25.99
CA GLN A 20 -0.18 62.70 -26.22
C GLN A 20 -1.29 61.67 -25.93
N ALA A 21 -2.45 62.09 -25.43
CA ALA A 21 -3.50 61.20 -24.94
C ALA A 21 -4.00 60.20 -26.00
N VAL A 22 -4.11 60.61 -27.26
CA VAL A 22 -4.56 59.74 -28.37
C VAL A 22 -3.55 58.64 -28.67
N ILE A 23 -2.25 58.97 -28.68
CA ILE A 23 -1.17 58.02 -28.96
C ILE A 23 -1.03 57.04 -27.79
N GLN A 24 -1.03 57.56 -26.56
CA GLN A 24 -1.00 56.76 -25.33
C GLN A 24 -2.20 55.82 -25.24
N GLY A 25 -3.41 56.30 -25.56
CA GLY A 25 -4.62 55.49 -25.59
C GLY A 25 -4.57 54.35 -26.62
N ARG A 26 -4.00 54.57 -27.81
CA ARG A 26 -3.81 53.49 -28.79
C ARG A 26 -2.84 52.41 -28.28
N ARG A 27 -1.72 52.81 -27.69
CA ARG A 27 -0.72 51.89 -27.11
C ARG A 27 -1.30 51.07 -25.94
N LEU A 28 -1.99 51.73 -25.01
CA LEU A 28 -2.65 51.09 -23.87
C LEU A 28 -3.65 50.02 -24.32
N ARG A 29 -4.45 50.32 -25.35
CA ARG A 29 -5.40 49.36 -25.91
C ARG A 29 -4.71 48.16 -26.56
N GLN A 30 -3.64 48.40 -27.33
CA GLN A 30 -2.86 47.32 -27.96
C GLN A 30 -2.23 46.40 -26.91
N PHE A 31 -1.63 46.96 -25.86
CA PHE A 31 -1.07 46.17 -24.76
C PHE A 31 -2.14 45.41 -23.98
N ALA A 32 -3.29 46.03 -23.69
CA ALA A 32 -4.40 45.36 -23.01
C ALA A 32 -4.93 44.17 -23.82
N ILE A 33 -5.08 44.31 -25.14
CA ILE A 33 -5.53 43.22 -26.01
C ILE A 33 -4.46 42.11 -26.09
N GLY A 34 -3.19 42.46 -26.31
CA GLY A 34 -2.10 41.49 -26.41
C GLY A 34 -1.91 40.67 -25.13
N LEU A 35 -1.88 41.34 -23.97
CA LEU A 35 -1.75 40.69 -22.67
C LEU A 35 -3.01 39.92 -22.28
N GLY A 36 -4.19 40.44 -22.63
CA GLY A 36 -5.47 39.73 -22.44
C GLY A 36 -5.54 38.43 -23.25
N ALA A 37 -5.07 38.44 -24.50
CA ALA A 37 -4.98 37.24 -25.33
C ALA A 37 -4.00 36.22 -24.76
N LEU A 38 -2.84 36.66 -24.26
CA LEU A 38 -1.86 35.79 -23.60
C LEU A 38 -2.40 35.19 -22.30
N ALA A 39 -3.07 35.98 -21.47
CA ALA A 39 -3.72 35.50 -20.26
C ALA A 39 -4.85 34.48 -20.56
N GLY A 40 -5.65 34.74 -21.60
CA GLY A 40 -6.67 33.81 -22.08
C GLY A 40 -6.06 32.49 -22.57
N ALA A 41 -4.98 32.54 -23.36
CA ALA A 41 -4.29 31.34 -23.82
C ALA A 41 -3.71 30.52 -22.66
N GLY A 42 -3.12 31.18 -21.66
CA GLY A 42 -2.64 30.54 -20.43
C GLY A 42 -3.76 29.85 -19.64
N TRP A 43 -4.92 30.51 -19.51
CA TRP A 43 -6.10 29.95 -18.85
C TRP A 43 -6.68 28.74 -19.59
N VAL A 44 -6.80 28.80 -20.92
CA VAL A 44 -7.26 27.68 -21.75
C VAL A 44 -6.30 26.49 -21.64
N LEU A 45 -4.99 26.73 -21.69
CA LEU A 45 -4.00 25.66 -21.49
C LEU A 45 -4.11 25.05 -20.09
N ALA A 46 -4.29 25.88 -19.06
CA ALA A 46 -4.47 25.40 -17.69
C ALA A 46 -5.72 24.52 -17.54
N PHE A 47 -6.82 24.91 -18.18
CA PHE A 47 -8.07 24.13 -18.19
C PHE A 47 -7.85 22.75 -18.80
N PHE A 48 -7.24 22.67 -19.99
CA PHE A 48 -6.96 21.38 -20.62
C PHE A 48 -6.04 20.52 -19.76
N VAL A 49 -4.96 21.07 -19.20
CA VAL A 49 -4.07 20.31 -18.33
C VAL A 49 -4.78 19.87 -17.05
N GLY A 50 -5.65 20.69 -16.47
CA GLY A 50 -6.42 20.33 -15.28
C GLY A 50 -7.40 19.18 -15.50
N VAL A 51 -8.01 19.10 -16.69
CA VAL A 51 -8.91 17.99 -17.06
C VAL A 51 -8.17 16.66 -17.20
N PHE A 52 -6.98 16.66 -17.79
CA PHE A 52 -6.22 15.42 -18.05
C PHE A 52 -5.22 15.05 -16.94
N ALA A 53 -4.75 16.02 -16.15
CA ALA A 53 -3.73 15.86 -15.13
C ALA A 53 -4.04 16.74 -13.90
N PRO A 54 -5.09 16.43 -13.12
CA PRO A 54 -5.55 17.27 -12.01
C PRO A 54 -4.56 17.39 -10.85
N GLN A 55 -3.63 16.43 -10.72
CA GLN A 55 -2.56 16.44 -9.71
C GLN A 55 -1.29 17.14 -10.19
N SER A 56 -1.31 17.74 -11.38
CA SER A 56 -0.17 18.47 -11.91
C SER A 56 -0.04 19.87 -11.30
N LEU A 57 1.18 20.39 -11.20
CA LEU A 57 1.41 21.80 -10.84
C LEU A 57 1.14 22.79 -11.97
N TRP A 58 1.03 22.31 -13.22
CA TRP A 58 0.88 23.16 -14.40
C TRP A 58 -0.36 24.06 -14.37
N PRO A 59 -1.55 23.59 -13.97
CA PRO A 59 -2.71 24.45 -13.81
C PRO A 59 -2.44 25.61 -12.84
N ALA A 60 -1.80 25.34 -11.70
CA ALA A 60 -1.54 26.36 -10.67
C ALA A 60 -0.63 27.46 -11.21
N LEU A 61 0.45 27.07 -11.89
CA LEU A 61 1.39 28.00 -12.50
C LEU A 61 0.77 28.81 -13.64
N LEU A 62 0.06 28.16 -14.57
CA LEU A 62 -0.53 28.83 -15.73
C LEU A 62 -1.63 29.81 -15.31
N VAL A 63 -2.46 29.44 -14.34
CA VAL A 63 -3.49 30.32 -13.79
C VAL A 63 -2.88 31.48 -13.00
N ASN A 64 -1.89 31.25 -12.15
CA ASN A 64 -1.24 32.32 -11.40
C ASN A 64 -0.50 33.32 -12.31
N GLN A 65 0.15 32.85 -13.38
CA GLN A 65 0.74 33.71 -14.40
C GLN A 65 -0.34 34.52 -15.15
N SER A 66 -1.44 33.87 -15.55
CA SER A 66 -2.57 34.53 -16.21
C SER A 66 -3.23 35.57 -15.30
N ALA A 67 -3.39 35.28 -14.01
CA ALA A 67 -3.89 36.20 -12.99
C ALA A 67 -3.02 37.46 -12.87
N GLY A 68 -1.69 37.32 -12.87
CA GLY A 68 -0.77 38.45 -12.90
C GLY A 68 -0.95 39.34 -14.14
N LEU A 69 -1.16 38.73 -15.31
CA LEU A 69 -1.44 39.44 -16.55
C LEU A 69 -2.81 40.13 -16.53
N LEU A 70 -3.84 39.49 -15.97
CA LEU A 70 -5.20 40.04 -15.88
C LEU A 70 -5.27 41.28 -15.00
N VAL A 71 -4.55 41.28 -13.88
CA VAL A 71 -4.39 42.48 -13.02
C VAL A 71 -3.73 43.63 -13.78
N LEU A 72 -2.71 43.33 -14.61
CA LEU A 72 -2.09 44.33 -15.47
C LEU A 72 -3.05 44.81 -16.57
N VAL A 73 -3.84 43.92 -17.18
CA VAL A 73 -4.89 44.28 -18.14
C VAL A 73 -5.92 45.21 -17.50
N ALA A 74 -6.35 44.93 -16.27
CA ALA A 74 -7.25 45.80 -15.51
C ALA A 74 -6.66 47.21 -15.30
N GLY A 75 -5.35 47.28 -15.02
CA GLY A 75 -4.58 48.52 -14.93
C GLY A 75 -4.55 49.31 -16.25
N LEU A 76 -4.10 48.66 -17.33
CA LEU A 76 -4.00 49.25 -18.67
C LEU A 76 -5.37 49.71 -19.17
N GLN A 77 -6.40 48.92 -18.89
CA GLN A 77 -7.77 49.25 -19.19
C GLN A 77 -8.18 50.50 -18.39
N SER A 78 -8.03 50.54 -17.07
CA SER A 78 -8.37 51.74 -16.31
C SER A 78 -7.65 53.01 -16.79
N ALA A 79 -6.37 52.91 -17.21
CA ALA A 79 -5.62 54.03 -17.77
C ALA A 79 -6.11 54.45 -19.17
N TRP A 80 -6.62 53.51 -19.98
CA TRP A 80 -7.21 53.82 -21.28
C TRP A 80 -8.44 54.71 -21.16
N TRP A 81 -9.30 54.50 -20.16
CA TRP A 81 -10.50 55.33 -19.96
C TRP A 81 -10.12 56.77 -19.60
N VAL A 82 -9.04 56.97 -18.82
CA VAL A 82 -8.52 58.31 -18.49
C VAL A 82 -7.96 59.01 -19.73
N THR A 83 -7.15 58.31 -20.54
CA THR A 83 -6.61 58.88 -21.79
C THR A 83 -7.69 59.16 -22.83
N GLN A 84 -8.75 58.34 -22.89
CA GLN A 84 -9.90 58.59 -23.75
C GLN A 84 -10.69 59.83 -23.30
N TRP A 85 -10.86 60.03 -22.00
CA TRP A 85 -11.46 61.26 -21.46
C TRP A 85 -10.62 62.49 -21.83
N ARG A 86 -9.28 62.43 -21.66
CA ARG A 86 -8.37 63.52 -22.05
C ARG A 86 -8.43 63.83 -23.56
N ALA A 87 -8.51 62.78 -24.39
CA ALA A 87 -8.64 62.94 -25.85
C ALA A 87 -9.97 63.60 -26.25
N ARG A 88 -11.07 63.27 -25.57
CA ARG A 88 -12.39 63.91 -25.78
C ARG A 88 -12.43 65.35 -25.27
N ALA A 89 -11.72 65.66 -24.18
CA ALA A 89 -11.60 67.03 -23.67
C ALA A 89 -10.79 67.93 -24.62
N MET A 90 -9.77 67.38 -25.30
CA MET A 90 -8.93 68.13 -26.25
C MET A 90 -9.58 68.29 -27.63
N ASN A 91 -10.32 67.28 -28.08
CA ASN A 91 -11.13 67.32 -29.30
C ASN A 91 -12.58 66.97 -28.93
N PRO A 92 -13.37 67.93 -28.39
CA PRO A 92 -14.79 67.70 -28.21
C PRO A 92 -15.37 67.41 -29.60
N ALA A 93 -15.79 66.17 -29.83
CA ALA A 93 -16.41 65.81 -31.09
C ALA A 93 -17.56 66.79 -31.34
N VAL A 94 -17.57 67.43 -32.52
CA VAL A 94 -18.79 68.05 -33.04
C VAL A 94 -19.82 66.93 -33.03
N LEU A 95 -20.76 67.01 -32.08
CA LEU A 95 -21.88 66.10 -31.96
C LEU A 95 -22.63 66.17 -33.30
N VAL A 96 -22.36 65.22 -34.20
CA VAL A 96 -23.39 64.83 -35.17
C VAL A 96 -24.54 64.34 -34.28
N PRO A 97 -25.72 64.97 -34.33
CA PRO A 97 -26.83 64.52 -33.52
C PRO A 97 -27.05 63.07 -33.91
N VAL A 98 -26.80 62.16 -32.95
CA VAL A 98 -27.34 60.81 -33.03
C VAL A 98 -28.82 61.04 -33.21
N VAL A 99 -29.30 60.66 -34.40
CA VAL A 99 -30.71 60.60 -34.75
C VAL A 99 -31.42 60.07 -33.52
N VAL A 100 -32.26 60.93 -32.93
CA VAL A 100 -33.27 60.52 -31.97
C VAL A 100 -33.97 59.37 -32.64
N ALA A 101 -33.71 58.15 -32.16
CA ALA A 101 -34.48 57.01 -32.58
C ALA A 101 -35.95 57.40 -32.35
N GLU A 102 -36.70 57.44 -33.45
CA GLU A 102 -38.14 57.63 -33.47
C GLU A 102 -38.77 56.92 -32.27
N GLU A 103 -39.62 57.65 -31.55
CA GLU A 103 -40.65 57.04 -30.72
C GLU A 103 -41.49 56.10 -31.60
N VAL A 104 -41.10 54.82 -31.64
CA VAL A 104 -41.92 53.78 -32.22
C VAL A 104 -43.04 53.48 -31.23
N GLY A 105 -44.19 54.09 -31.50
CA GLY A 105 -45.46 53.37 -31.67
C GLY A 105 -45.96 52.53 -30.51
N ALA A 106 -46.88 53.13 -29.76
CA ALA A 106 -48.04 52.52 -29.12
C ALA A 106 -48.35 51.04 -29.47
N GLY A 107 -48.19 50.15 -28.49
CA GLY A 107 -48.82 48.82 -28.53
C GLY A 107 -48.18 47.73 -27.68
N GLU A 108 -47.68 48.00 -26.46
CA GLU A 108 -46.92 47.00 -25.70
C GLU A 108 -47.59 46.53 -24.39
N GLY A 109 -47.60 45.20 -24.22
CA GLY A 109 -48.20 44.49 -23.09
C GLY A 109 -47.59 44.86 -21.73
N TRP A 110 -48.24 44.47 -20.62
CA TRP A 110 -47.71 44.75 -19.27
C TRP A 110 -46.30 44.17 -19.05
N TYR A 111 -45.98 43.06 -19.73
CA TYR A 111 -44.68 42.39 -19.70
C TYR A 111 -43.57 43.23 -20.38
N GLU A 112 -43.84 43.78 -21.56
CA GLU A 112 -42.89 44.65 -22.28
C GLU A 112 -42.65 45.97 -21.53
N ARG A 113 -43.70 46.57 -20.93
CA ARG A 113 -43.55 47.74 -20.06
C ARG A 113 -42.78 47.45 -18.76
N LEU A 114 -42.93 46.25 -18.19
CA LEU A 114 -42.12 45.82 -17.06
C LEU A 114 -40.65 45.67 -17.48
N LEU A 115 -40.39 45.01 -18.61
CA LEU A 115 -39.06 44.84 -19.18
C LEU A 115 -38.42 46.18 -19.52
N ASP A 116 -39.16 47.14 -20.07
CA ASP A 116 -38.63 48.47 -20.41
C ASP A 116 -38.35 49.31 -19.15
N ARG A 117 -39.22 49.25 -18.12
CA ARG A 117 -38.91 49.87 -16.81
C ARG A 117 -37.70 49.23 -16.15
N LEU A 118 -37.57 47.89 -16.22
CA LEU A 118 -36.42 47.18 -15.68
C LEU A 118 -35.17 47.54 -16.48
N SER A 119 -35.25 47.57 -17.81
CA SER A 119 -34.21 47.96 -18.75
C SER A 119 -33.74 49.39 -18.49
N GLN A 120 -34.64 50.37 -18.45
CA GLN A 120 -34.32 51.76 -18.14
C GLN A 120 -33.78 51.96 -16.72
N ARG A 121 -34.23 51.17 -15.75
CA ARG A 121 -33.68 51.18 -14.39
C ARG A 121 -32.28 50.57 -14.36
N TRP A 122 -32.06 49.47 -15.09
CA TRP A 122 -30.74 48.84 -15.24
C TRP A 122 -29.79 49.77 -15.99
N LEU A 123 -30.22 50.41 -17.07
CA LEU A 123 -29.47 51.40 -17.85
C LEU A 123 -29.11 52.62 -17.00
N ARG A 124 -30.02 53.12 -16.16
CA ARG A 124 -29.73 54.20 -15.20
C ARG A 124 -28.74 53.78 -14.12
N LEU A 125 -28.88 52.58 -13.57
CA LEU A 125 -27.92 52.01 -12.60
C LEU A 125 -26.55 51.77 -13.25
N LEU A 126 -26.49 51.20 -14.45
CA LEU A 126 -25.26 51.02 -15.24
C LEU A 126 -24.62 52.36 -15.61
N GLY A 127 -25.42 53.39 -15.90
CA GLY A 127 -24.95 54.76 -16.14
C GLY A 127 -24.31 55.39 -14.91
N GLN A 128 -24.91 55.21 -13.73
CA GLN A 128 -24.37 55.69 -12.45
C GLN A 128 -23.08 54.96 -12.05
N ILE A 129 -23.06 53.63 -12.19
CA ILE A 129 -21.87 52.81 -11.94
C ILE A 129 -20.78 53.15 -12.96
N GLY A 130 -21.14 53.36 -14.23
CA GLY A 130 -20.33 53.61 -15.42
C GLY A 130 -19.27 52.55 -15.77
N ALA A 131 -18.91 52.52 -17.06
CA ALA A 131 -18.10 51.47 -17.65
C ALA A 131 -16.72 51.19 -16.97
N PRO A 132 -15.93 52.19 -16.52
CA PRO A 132 -14.60 51.92 -15.95
C PRO A 132 -14.62 51.02 -14.70
N THR A 133 -15.64 51.16 -13.85
CA THR A 133 -15.71 50.45 -12.56
C THR A 133 -16.26 49.04 -12.72
N LEU A 134 -17.23 48.83 -13.63
CA LEU A 134 -17.72 47.50 -13.98
C LEU A 134 -16.60 46.64 -14.57
N TRP A 135 -15.81 47.21 -15.48
CA TRP A 135 -14.68 46.50 -16.07
C TRP A 135 -13.58 46.21 -15.06
N LEU A 136 -13.23 47.18 -14.19
CA LEU A 136 -12.25 46.96 -13.14
C LEU A 136 -12.70 45.86 -12.16
N GLY A 137 -13.95 45.91 -11.71
CA GLY A 137 -14.55 44.89 -10.85
C GLY A 137 -14.63 43.52 -11.53
N GLY A 138 -14.98 43.50 -12.82
CA GLY A 138 -15.04 42.28 -13.62
C GLY A 138 -13.70 41.56 -13.73
N TRP A 139 -12.62 42.29 -14.07
CA TRP A 139 -11.28 41.69 -14.12
C TRP A 139 -10.77 41.25 -12.75
N ALA A 140 -11.06 42.02 -11.70
CA ALA A 140 -10.70 41.65 -10.33
C ALA A 140 -11.42 40.37 -9.87
N LEU A 141 -12.73 40.27 -10.11
CA LEU A 141 -13.52 39.06 -9.83
C LEU A 141 -13.01 37.86 -10.63
N LEU A 142 -12.75 38.04 -11.93
CA LEU A 142 -12.24 36.97 -12.79
C LEU A 142 -10.86 36.48 -12.33
N THR A 143 -10.01 37.39 -11.86
CA THR A 143 -8.70 37.05 -11.28
C THR A 143 -8.86 36.23 -9.99
N LEU A 144 -9.71 36.68 -9.07
CA LEU A 144 -9.95 35.97 -7.80
C LEU A 144 -10.56 34.59 -8.01
N TYR A 145 -11.58 34.51 -8.87
CA TYR A 145 -12.20 33.24 -9.25
C TYR A 145 -11.19 32.29 -9.87
N SER A 146 -10.30 32.78 -10.74
CA SER A 146 -9.28 31.94 -11.35
C SER A 146 -8.33 31.35 -10.30
N ILE A 147 -7.84 32.15 -9.35
CA ILE A 147 -6.94 31.69 -8.29
C ILE A 147 -7.62 30.68 -7.36
N GLU A 148 -8.90 30.90 -7.01
CA GLU A 148 -9.69 29.99 -6.18
C GLU A 148 -9.77 28.58 -6.78
N GLN A 149 -9.97 28.47 -8.10
CA GLN A 149 -10.10 27.17 -8.80
C GLN A 149 -8.87 26.28 -8.72
N VAL A 150 -7.68 26.85 -8.44
CA VAL A 150 -6.42 26.10 -8.43
C VAL A 150 -5.71 26.14 -7.07
N TRP A 151 -6.40 26.62 -6.05
CA TRP A 151 -5.85 26.72 -4.70
C TRP A 151 -5.82 25.34 -4.01
N ASN A 152 -4.71 24.62 -4.14
CA ASN A 152 -4.53 23.32 -3.49
C ASN A 152 -3.10 23.10 -2.96
N LEU A 153 -2.93 23.16 -1.63
CA LEU A 153 -1.63 22.97 -0.97
C LEU A 153 -1.23 21.49 -0.79
N THR A 154 -2.09 20.53 -1.15
CA THR A 154 -1.84 19.08 -1.00
C THR A 154 -1.29 18.43 -2.28
N LEU A 155 -0.91 19.22 -3.29
CA LEU A 155 -0.35 18.70 -4.54
C LEU A 155 0.96 17.91 -4.29
N PRO A 156 1.14 16.74 -4.92
CA PRO A 156 2.32 15.91 -4.74
C PRO A 156 3.56 16.49 -5.47
N PRO A 157 4.79 16.23 -4.95
CA PRO A 157 6.01 16.55 -5.67
C PRO A 157 6.14 15.68 -6.94
N ALA A 158 6.61 16.28 -8.04
CA ALA A 158 6.74 15.60 -9.34
C ALA A 158 7.98 16.09 -10.10
N ALA A 159 8.68 15.17 -10.78
CA ALA A 159 9.72 15.52 -11.74
C ALA A 159 9.11 15.99 -13.06
N LEU A 160 9.49 17.18 -13.52
CA LEU A 160 8.82 17.85 -14.66
C LEU A 160 9.51 17.72 -16.02
N GLY A 161 10.63 16.99 -16.08
CA GLY A 161 11.34 16.67 -17.32
C GLY A 161 11.59 17.88 -18.24
N LEU A 162 11.58 17.66 -19.56
CA LEU A 162 11.81 18.70 -20.57
C LEU A 162 10.73 19.80 -20.59
N SER A 163 9.50 19.46 -20.20
CA SER A 163 8.38 20.41 -20.20
C SER A 163 8.62 21.58 -19.24
N ALA A 164 9.24 21.33 -18.08
CA ALA A 164 9.58 22.38 -17.11
C ALA A 164 10.58 23.38 -17.69
N SER A 165 11.63 22.90 -18.36
CA SER A 165 12.65 23.77 -18.96
C SER A 165 12.06 24.67 -20.05
N VAL A 166 11.17 24.14 -20.88
CA VAL A 166 10.46 24.92 -21.91
C VAL A 166 9.53 25.95 -21.27
N GLY A 167 8.76 25.55 -20.26
CA GLY A 167 7.88 26.47 -19.51
C GLY A 167 8.67 27.59 -18.83
N ALA A 168 9.76 27.26 -18.15
CA ALA A 168 10.63 28.23 -17.49
C ALA A 168 11.24 29.22 -18.50
N ALA A 169 11.69 28.75 -19.67
CA ALA A 169 12.21 29.61 -20.73
C ALA A 169 11.14 30.58 -21.26
N LEU A 170 9.91 30.10 -21.50
CA LEU A 170 8.79 30.93 -21.95
C LEU A 170 8.40 31.98 -20.89
N SER A 171 8.32 31.58 -19.61
CA SER A 171 8.03 32.49 -18.50
C SER A 171 9.10 33.57 -18.35
N LEU A 172 10.39 33.22 -18.47
CA LEU A 172 11.50 34.18 -18.40
C LEU A 172 11.54 35.12 -19.61
N LEU A 173 11.25 34.63 -20.82
CA LEU A 173 11.16 35.45 -22.02
C LEU A 173 10.02 36.48 -21.87
N LEU A 174 8.85 36.03 -21.43
CA LEU A 174 7.72 36.93 -21.19
C LEU A 174 8.04 37.93 -20.06
N ALA A 175 8.72 37.50 -19.01
CA ALA A 175 9.17 38.38 -17.93
C ALA A 175 10.15 39.44 -18.44
N PHE A 176 11.05 39.08 -19.36
CA PHE A 176 11.96 40.02 -20.01
C PHE A 176 11.22 41.03 -20.88
N CYS A 177 10.25 40.59 -21.69
CA CYS A 177 9.40 41.51 -22.47
C CYS A 177 8.65 42.50 -21.57
N LEU A 178 8.07 42.02 -20.46
CA LEU A 178 7.40 42.88 -19.48
C LEU A 178 8.39 43.78 -18.72
N LEU A 179 9.62 43.34 -18.49
CA LEU A 179 10.67 44.17 -17.90
C LEU A 179 11.03 45.34 -18.81
N VAL A 180 11.10 45.13 -20.13
CA VAL A 180 11.30 46.22 -21.09
C VAL A 180 10.15 47.22 -21.02
N LEU A 181 8.90 46.74 -20.96
CA LEU A 181 7.72 47.58 -20.79
C LEU A 181 7.73 48.35 -19.45
N GLU A 182 8.10 47.68 -18.36
CA GLU A 182 8.24 48.28 -17.03
C GLU A 182 9.28 49.40 -17.02
N ARG A 183 10.45 49.16 -17.63
CA ARG A 183 11.52 50.15 -17.73
C ARG A 183 11.12 51.34 -18.58
N GLN A 184 10.39 51.11 -19.66
CA GLN A 184 9.83 52.20 -20.46
C GLN A 184 8.84 53.04 -19.65
N LEU A 185 7.88 52.41 -18.95
CA LEU A 185 6.89 53.11 -18.12
C LEU A 185 7.52 53.86 -16.94
N ALA A 186 8.57 53.31 -16.33
CA ALA A 186 9.26 53.92 -15.19
C ALA A 186 10.12 55.14 -15.57
N GLN A 187 10.53 55.27 -16.83
CA GLN A 187 11.35 56.38 -17.34
C GLN A 187 10.51 57.56 -17.85
N GLU A 188 9.21 57.38 -18.05
CA GLU A 188 8.32 58.44 -18.52
C GLU A 188 8.12 59.54 -17.46
N ASN A 189 8.07 60.79 -17.91
CA ASN A 189 7.90 61.93 -17.01
C ASN A 189 6.44 61.99 -16.51
N VAL A 190 6.24 62.12 -15.20
CA VAL A 190 4.91 62.23 -14.55
C VAL A 190 4.05 63.36 -15.13
N ALA A 191 4.68 64.45 -15.61
CA ALA A 191 3.96 65.55 -16.24
C ALA A 191 3.40 65.19 -17.65
N GLN A 192 4.03 64.24 -18.34
CA GLN A 192 3.65 63.77 -19.67
C GLN A 192 2.73 62.54 -19.60
N TRP A 193 2.98 61.63 -18.66
CA TRP A 193 2.15 60.44 -18.45
C TRP A 193 1.99 60.09 -16.96
N PRO A 194 0.96 60.65 -16.29
CA PRO A 194 0.73 60.43 -14.85
C PRO A 194 0.49 58.96 -14.47
N GLU A 195 -0.11 58.17 -15.36
CA GLU A 195 -0.46 56.76 -15.11
C GLU A 195 0.72 55.80 -15.28
N ALA A 196 1.83 56.23 -15.87
CA ALA A 196 2.96 55.36 -16.20
C ALA A 196 3.58 54.72 -14.95
N GLY A 197 3.76 55.49 -13.87
CA GLY A 197 4.30 55.00 -12.59
C GLY A 197 3.45 53.87 -11.98
N PRO A 198 2.15 54.07 -11.72
CA PRO A 198 1.26 53.01 -11.24
C PRO A 198 1.21 51.78 -12.16
N LEU A 199 1.23 51.96 -13.48
CA LEU A 199 1.26 50.85 -14.44
C LEU A 199 2.57 50.05 -14.36
N ALA A 200 3.72 50.72 -14.21
CA ALA A 200 5.01 50.06 -14.03
C ALA A 200 5.00 49.13 -12.80
N GLN A 201 4.24 49.49 -11.76
CA GLN A 201 4.15 48.67 -10.55
C GLN A 201 3.26 47.46 -10.73
N LEU A 202 2.15 47.60 -11.45
CA LEU A 202 1.34 46.45 -11.86
C LEU A 202 2.12 45.52 -12.80
N THR A 203 3.00 46.05 -13.67
CA THR A 203 3.88 45.20 -14.49
C THR A 203 4.86 44.38 -13.62
N ARG A 204 5.34 44.93 -12.50
CA ARG A 204 6.21 44.18 -11.56
C ARG A 204 5.49 43.02 -10.89
N VAL A 205 4.20 43.16 -10.58
CA VAL A 205 3.37 42.07 -10.04
C VAL A 205 3.41 40.87 -10.99
N ALA A 206 3.19 41.11 -12.29
CA ALA A 206 3.26 40.08 -13.31
C ALA A 206 4.68 39.50 -13.46
N ILE A 207 5.73 40.35 -13.49
CA ILE A 207 7.12 39.90 -13.61
C ILE A 207 7.52 38.99 -12.45
N ILE A 208 7.20 39.36 -11.21
CA ILE A 208 7.52 38.55 -10.01
C ILE A 208 6.81 37.20 -10.09
N GLY A 209 5.54 37.19 -10.50
CA GLY A 209 4.80 35.94 -10.73
C GLY A 209 5.47 35.03 -11.76
N LEU A 210 5.92 35.59 -12.89
CA LEU A 210 6.61 34.84 -13.96
C LEU A 210 7.98 34.30 -13.51
N VAL A 211 8.78 35.11 -12.79
CA VAL A 211 10.11 34.70 -12.31
C VAL A 211 10.01 33.62 -11.24
N LEU A 212 9.10 33.78 -10.26
CA LEU A 212 8.88 32.76 -9.24
C LEU A 212 8.30 31.47 -9.86
N SER A 213 7.47 31.58 -10.89
CA SER A 213 6.97 30.42 -11.64
C SER A 213 8.10 29.67 -12.34
N ALA A 214 9.03 30.39 -12.99
CA ALA A 214 10.21 29.80 -13.60
C ALA A 214 11.11 29.11 -12.56
N LEU A 215 11.28 29.70 -11.38
CA LEU A 215 12.02 29.09 -10.27
C LEU A 215 11.36 27.77 -9.82
N CYS A 216 10.03 27.74 -9.69
CA CYS A 216 9.31 26.52 -9.31
C CYS A 216 9.48 25.39 -10.33
N LEU A 217 9.50 25.73 -11.62
CA LEU A 217 9.72 24.77 -12.71
C LEU A 217 11.15 24.23 -12.74
N LEU A 218 12.16 25.07 -12.51
CA LEU A 218 13.58 24.67 -12.55
C LEU A 218 13.99 23.80 -11.35
N PHE A 219 13.34 23.97 -10.19
CA PHE A 219 13.68 23.26 -8.95
C PHE A 219 12.67 22.16 -8.58
N GLY A 220 11.72 21.82 -9.45
CA GLY A 220 10.76 20.74 -9.24
C GLY A 220 11.42 19.36 -9.25
N SER A 221 11.32 18.61 -8.15
CA SER A 221 11.81 17.23 -8.02
C SER A 221 10.78 16.34 -7.31
N GLU A 222 10.96 15.01 -7.38
CA GLU A 222 10.08 14.03 -6.69
C GLU A 222 10.22 14.07 -5.17
N THR A 223 11.31 14.64 -4.66
CA THR A 223 11.61 14.69 -3.22
C THR A 223 11.31 16.03 -2.58
N SER A 224 11.15 17.10 -3.38
CA SER A 224 11.07 18.47 -2.88
C SER A 224 9.66 19.04 -2.98
N VAL A 225 9.05 19.31 -1.83
CA VAL A 225 7.65 19.78 -1.75
C VAL A 225 7.54 21.31 -1.87
N TRP A 226 8.62 22.05 -1.60
CA TRP A 226 8.59 23.51 -1.59
C TRP A 226 8.27 24.17 -2.95
N PRO A 227 8.74 23.67 -4.13
CA PRO A 227 8.43 24.30 -5.42
C PRO A 227 6.93 24.23 -5.73
N VAL A 228 6.29 23.12 -5.38
CA VAL A 228 4.85 22.92 -5.57
C VAL A 228 4.05 23.84 -4.65
N ARG A 229 4.44 23.97 -3.38
CA ARG A 229 3.79 24.89 -2.44
C ARG A 229 3.97 26.35 -2.87
N LEU A 230 5.18 26.71 -3.30
CA LEU A 230 5.46 28.06 -3.79
C LEU A 230 4.64 28.37 -5.05
N ALA A 231 4.50 27.41 -5.98
CA ALA A 231 3.70 27.57 -7.20
C ALA A 231 2.26 28.00 -6.92
N VAL A 232 1.63 27.44 -5.88
CA VAL A 232 0.28 27.82 -5.43
C VAL A 232 0.29 29.18 -4.72
N LEU A 233 1.24 29.39 -3.81
CA LEU A 233 1.35 30.62 -3.01
C LEU A 233 1.67 31.88 -3.85
N ILE A 234 2.27 31.75 -5.02
CA ILE A 234 2.49 32.87 -5.97
C ILE A 234 1.16 33.58 -6.28
N GLY A 235 0.04 32.86 -6.31
CA GLY A 235 -1.30 33.41 -6.56
C GLY A 235 -1.76 34.44 -5.52
N LEU A 236 -1.20 34.44 -4.30
CA LEU A 236 -1.53 35.44 -3.28
C LEU A 236 -1.21 36.86 -3.71
N LEU A 237 -0.13 37.06 -4.45
CA LEU A 237 0.32 38.38 -4.86
C LEU A 237 -0.66 39.07 -5.85
N PRO A 238 -1.00 38.47 -7.01
CA PRO A 238 -2.06 39.03 -7.87
C PRO A 238 -3.44 38.98 -7.19
N GLY A 239 -3.70 38.00 -6.32
CA GLY A 239 -4.94 37.92 -5.54
C GLY A 239 -5.15 39.12 -4.61
N LEU A 240 -4.16 39.50 -3.82
CA LEU A 240 -4.22 40.68 -2.95
C LEU A 240 -4.41 41.98 -3.74
N VAL A 241 -3.75 42.11 -4.90
CA VAL A 241 -3.96 43.26 -5.79
C VAL A 241 -5.40 43.25 -6.33
N ALA A 242 -5.92 42.10 -6.75
CA ALA A 242 -7.30 41.98 -7.24
C ALA A 242 -8.34 42.31 -6.16
N VAL A 243 -8.15 41.85 -4.91
CA VAL A 243 -9.00 42.26 -3.78
C VAL A 243 -8.99 43.77 -3.60
N GLU A 244 -7.82 44.40 -3.65
CA GLU A 244 -7.71 45.86 -3.54
C GLU A 244 -8.43 46.58 -4.68
N LEU A 245 -8.26 46.12 -5.93
CA LEU A 245 -8.92 46.67 -7.10
C LEU A 245 -10.45 46.51 -7.02
N LEU A 246 -10.93 45.38 -6.50
CA LEU A 246 -12.35 45.12 -6.28
C LEU A 246 -12.93 46.06 -5.22
N LEU A 247 -12.24 46.20 -4.08
CA LEU A 247 -12.62 47.15 -3.03
C LEU A 247 -12.66 48.58 -3.56
N ARG A 248 -11.68 48.98 -4.38
CA ARG A 248 -11.66 50.30 -5.03
C ARG A 248 -12.81 50.46 -6.02
N ALA A 249 -13.12 49.44 -6.81
CA ALA A 249 -14.29 49.46 -7.71
C ALA A 249 -15.59 49.65 -6.92
N VAL A 250 -15.77 48.95 -5.80
CA VAL A 250 -16.92 49.12 -4.90
C VAL A 250 -16.96 50.51 -4.27
N LEU A 251 -15.85 50.99 -3.72
CA LEU A 251 -15.78 52.32 -3.09
C LEU A 251 -16.04 53.45 -4.09
N SER A 252 -15.66 53.26 -5.35
CA SER A 252 -15.91 54.25 -6.40
C SER A 252 -17.39 54.42 -6.75
N LEU A 253 -18.26 53.48 -6.36
CA LEU A 253 -19.73 53.60 -6.48
C LEU A 253 -20.29 54.69 -5.57
N PHE A 254 -19.62 54.97 -4.46
CA PHE A 254 -20.04 55.95 -3.46
C PHE A 254 -19.41 57.33 -3.66
N SER A 255 -18.57 57.49 -4.70
CA SER A 255 -17.91 58.77 -5.01
C SER A 255 -18.67 59.53 -6.10
N PRO A 256 -19.02 60.81 -5.89
CA PRO A 256 -19.75 61.60 -6.88
C PRO A 256 -18.89 61.84 -8.13
N ARG A 257 -19.44 61.53 -9.31
CA ARG A 257 -18.76 61.76 -10.59
C ARG A 257 -19.06 63.16 -11.11
N ARG A 258 -18.00 63.91 -11.40
CA ARG A 258 -18.07 65.19 -12.11
C ARG A 258 -17.48 64.97 -13.49
N GLU A 259 -18.29 65.07 -14.55
CA GLU A 259 -17.83 64.82 -15.93
C GLU A 259 -16.79 65.85 -16.41
N GLN A 260 -16.77 67.03 -15.78
CA GLN A 260 -15.85 68.13 -16.04
C GLN A 260 -14.51 67.99 -15.29
N LEU A 261 -14.36 67.06 -14.35
CA LEU A 261 -13.11 66.87 -13.61
C LEU A 261 -12.33 65.67 -14.14
N GLU A 262 -11.02 65.82 -14.30
CA GLU A 262 -10.14 64.75 -14.77
C GLU A 262 -10.25 63.49 -13.88
N PRO A 263 -10.66 62.33 -14.44
CA PRO A 263 -10.87 61.12 -13.67
C PRO A 263 -9.54 60.58 -13.13
N ALA A 264 -9.52 60.21 -11.85
CA ALA A 264 -8.38 59.54 -11.24
C ALA A 264 -8.25 58.09 -11.76
N LEU A 265 -7.01 57.59 -11.83
CA LEU A 265 -6.75 56.19 -12.12
C LEU A 265 -7.33 55.30 -11.00
N LEU A 266 -8.38 54.54 -11.33
CA LEU A 266 -9.05 53.64 -10.39
C LEU A 266 -8.18 52.43 -10.04
N ALA A 267 -7.43 51.92 -11.02
CA ALA A 267 -6.57 50.74 -10.86
C ALA A 267 -5.22 50.99 -10.19
N ARG A 268 -5.14 51.93 -9.24
CA ARG A 268 -3.93 52.10 -8.41
C ARG A 268 -3.93 51.04 -7.31
N SER A 269 -2.79 50.44 -7.00
CA SER A 269 -2.69 49.42 -5.93
C SER A 269 -1.57 49.76 -4.95
N PHE A 270 -1.90 49.77 -3.66
CA PHE A 270 -0.99 49.87 -2.54
C PHE A 270 -0.07 48.63 -2.46
N VAL A 271 -0.62 47.43 -2.71
CA VAL A 271 0.16 46.18 -2.74
C VAL A 271 1.21 46.23 -3.84
N ALA A 272 0.85 46.72 -5.03
CA ALA A 272 1.81 46.94 -6.12
C ALA A 272 2.79 48.09 -5.78
N ASP A 273 2.34 49.11 -5.05
CA ASP A 273 3.18 50.22 -4.58
C ASP A 273 4.33 49.76 -3.69
N MET A 274 4.11 48.69 -2.92
CA MET A 274 5.09 48.06 -2.03
C MET A 274 6.31 47.45 -2.75
N LEU A 275 6.15 47.10 -4.04
CA LEU A 275 7.16 46.40 -4.85
C LEU A 275 8.21 47.36 -5.46
N ARG A 276 8.25 48.62 -5.03
CA ARG A 276 9.32 49.56 -5.39
C ARG A 276 10.62 49.16 -4.68
N TRP A 277 11.74 49.24 -5.41
CA TRP A 277 13.08 49.08 -4.83
C TRP A 277 13.73 50.46 -4.71
N PRO A 278 14.24 50.86 -3.52
CA PRO A 278 14.25 50.11 -2.26
C PRO A 278 12.85 49.99 -1.63
N PRO A 279 12.53 48.90 -0.90
CA PRO A 279 11.24 48.71 -0.27
C PRO A 279 11.01 49.79 0.79
N GLN A 280 9.90 50.53 0.65
CA GLN A 280 9.55 51.63 1.54
C GLN A 280 8.14 51.46 2.16
N PRO A 281 7.83 50.30 2.79
CA PRO A 281 6.50 50.01 3.34
C PRO A 281 6.01 51.07 4.30
N LEU A 282 6.89 51.47 5.21
CA LEU A 282 6.57 52.42 6.26
C LEU A 282 6.34 53.81 5.70
N LEU A 283 7.09 54.23 4.67
CA LEU A 283 6.87 55.52 4.03
C LEU A 283 5.60 55.51 3.17
N ALA A 284 5.29 54.42 2.47
CA ALA A 284 4.06 54.32 1.69
C ALA A 284 2.83 54.35 2.61
N LEU A 285 2.84 53.56 3.70
CA LEU A 285 1.80 53.57 4.73
C LEU A 285 1.72 54.95 5.40
N GLN A 286 2.85 55.58 5.70
CA GLN A 286 2.89 56.91 6.28
C GLN A 286 2.31 57.98 5.35
N HIS A 287 2.68 57.98 4.07
CA HIS A 287 2.12 58.94 3.10
C HIS A 287 0.62 58.74 2.94
N GLU A 288 0.14 57.49 2.94
CA GLU A 288 -1.30 57.21 2.85
C GLU A 288 -2.05 57.63 4.14
N LEU A 289 -1.50 57.33 5.32
CA LEU A 289 -2.09 57.75 6.61
C LEU A 289 -2.05 59.26 6.80
N HIS A 290 -0.98 59.92 6.36
CA HIS A 290 -0.86 61.37 6.40
C HIS A 290 -1.83 62.04 5.42
N ASN A 291 -1.87 61.59 4.16
CA ASN A 291 -2.76 62.18 3.14
C ASN A 291 -4.25 61.95 3.43
N ARG A 292 -4.61 60.85 4.11
CA ARG A 292 -6.00 60.43 4.28
C ARG A 292 -6.55 60.67 5.69
N PHE A 293 -5.71 60.63 6.72
CA PHE A 293 -6.10 60.81 8.12
C PHE A 293 -5.32 61.93 8.84
N GLY A 294 -4.33 62.56 8.20
CA GLY A 294 -3.51 63.62 8.81
C GLY A 294 -2.54 63.13 9.90
N ILE A 295 -2.36 61.82 10.07
CA ILE A 295 -1.53 61.24 11.14
C ILE A 295 -0.07 61.21 10.71
N ASP A 296 0.81 61.95 11.41
CA ASP A 296 2.25 61.93 11.15
C ASP A 296 2.99 60.91 12.02
N LEU A 297 3.26 59.72 11.45
CA LEU A 297 3.97 58.64 12.12
C LEU A 297 5.50 58.83 12.20
N ARG A 298 6.08 59.91 11.63
CA ARG A 298 7.55 60.18 11.65
C ARG A 298 8.08 60.33 13.09
N GLN A 299 7.24 60.75 14.02
CA GLN A 299 7.63 61.08 15.39
C GLN A 299 7.65 59.86 16.33
N ILE A 300 7.23 58.69 15.86
CA ILE A 300 7.11 57.48 16.69
C ILE A 300 8.42 56.69 16.64
N TRP A 301 9.22 56.79 17.71
CA TRP A 301 10.50 56.10 17.88
C TRP A 301 10.44 54.57 17.68
N ALA A 302 9.28 53.95 17.97
CA ALA A 302 9.08 52.50 17.88
C ALA A 302 9.33 51.92 16.48
N PHE A 303 8.93 52.61 15.40
CA PHE A 303 9.12 52.10 14.04
C PHE A 303 10.59 52.10 13.60
N THR A 304 11.36 53.10 14.05
CA THR A 304 12.80 53.19 13.77
C THR A 304 13.57 52.13 14.54
N TYR A 305 13.18 51.85 15.78
CA TYR A 305 13.73 50.76 16.58
C TYR A 305 13.42 49.39 15.94
N MET A 306 12.18 49.15 15.54
CA MET A 306 11.75 47.89 14.92
C MET A 306 12.51 47.61 13.61
N ARG A 307 12.73 48.62 12.76
CA ARG A 307 13.56 48.51 11.55
C ARG A 307 15.03 48.16 11.86
N ARG A 308 15.60 48.72 12.94
CA ARG A 308 17.00 48.47 13.34
C ARG A 308 17.18 47.11 14.03
N ALA A 309 16.19 46.68 14.81
CA ALA A 309 16.22 45.42 15.56
C ALA A 309 15.78 44.20 14.73
N PHE A 310 15.01 44.39 13.66
CA PHE A 310 14.50 43.28 12.84
C PHE A 310 15.60 42.38 12.26
N LEU A 311 16.62 42.97 11.61
CA LEU A 311 17.72 42.22 11.01
C LEU A 311 18.55 41.42 12.04
N PRO A 312 19.01 42.00 13.17
CA PRO A 312 19.77 41.22 14.16
C PRO A 312 18.90 40.16 14.85
N VAL A 313 17.63 40.44 15.15
CA VAL A 313 16.72 39.43 15.73
C VAL A 313 16.50 38.28 14.75
N LEU A 314 16.25 38.58 13.47
CA LEU A 314 16.09 37.56 12.44
C LEU A 314 17.36 36.74 12.25
N ALA A 315 18.54 37.37 12.29
CA ALA A 315 19.82 36.67 12.23
C ALA A 315 20.00 35.72 13.43
N VAL A 316 19.68 36.17 14.66
CA VAL A 316 19.76 35.32 15.86
C VAL A 316 18.79 34.15 15.75
N VAL A 317 17.54 34.39 15.36
CA VAL A 317 16.54 33.32 15.18
C VAL A 317 16.99 32.32 14.11
N ALA A 318 17.56 32.80 13.00
CA ALA A 318 18.09 31.94 11.94
C ALA A 318 19.28 31.10 12.43
N ILE A 319 20.20 31.68 13.21
CA ILE A 319 21.34 30.97 13.80
C ILE A 319 20.86 29.91 14.80
N VAL A 320 19.92 30.25 15.69
CA VAL A 320 19.35 29.30 16.65
C VAL A 320 18.64 28.16 15.92
N GLY A 321 17.80 28.49 14.94
CA GLY A 321 17.12 27.49 14.10
C GLY A 321 18.11 26.59 13.36
N TRP A 322 19.20 27.16 12.82
CA TRP A 322 20.27 26.41 12.19
C TRP A 322 20.98 25.49 13.19
N SER A 323 21.35 25.97 14.38
CA SER A 323 21.98 25.15 15.41
C SER A 323 21.10 24.00 15.89
N LEU A 324 19.79 24.21 16.00
CA LEU A 324 18.83 23.15 16.37
C LEU A 324 18.76 22.02 15.34
N THR A 325 19.15 22.25 14.07
CA THR A 325 19.22 21.17 13.07
C THR A 325 20.27 20.10 13.39
N GLY A 326 21.21 20.38 14.29
CA GLY A 326 22.20 19.41 14.78
C GLY A 326 21.70 18.51 15.91
N ILE A 327 20.50 18.75 16.46
CA ILE A 327 19.92 17.91 17.50
C ILE A 327 19.11 16.79 16.85
N HIS A 328 19.44 15.55 17.18
CA HIS A 328 18.82 14.35 16.62
C HIS A 328 18.34 13.43 17.74
N GLU A 329 17.10 12.95 17.61
CA GLU A 329 16.52 11.92 18.47
C GLU A 329 16.58 10.57 17.76
N ILE A 330 17.09 9.55 18.44
CA ILE A 330 17.20 8.19 17.94
C ILE A 330 16.31 7.28 18.79
N ALA A 331 15.42 6.54 18.12
CA ALA A 331 14.50 5.61 18.76
C ALA A 331 15.24 4.44 19.46
N LEU A 332 14.57 3.79 20.40
CA LEU A 332 15.09 2.63 21.16
C LEU A 332 15.54 1.46 20.28
N GLN A 333 14.81 1.24 19.18
CA GLN A 333 15.08 0.22 18.17
C GLN A 333 15.97 0.73 17.01
N GLY A 334 16.62 1.89 17.17
CA GLY A 334 17.45 2.51 16.13
C GLY A 334 18.88 2.81 16.58
N ARG A 335 19.73 3.06 15.59
CA ARG A 335 21.07 3.64 15.67
C ARG A 335 21.16 4.79 14.68
N GLY A 336 21.99 5.76 14.96
CA GLY A 336 22.23 6.90 14.07
C GLY A 336 23.68 6.93 13.63
N ILE A 337 23.96 6.69 12.35
CA ILE A 337 25.32 6.89 11.83
C ILE A 337 25.53 8.39 11.64
N TYR A 338 26.43 8.96 12.44
CA TYR A 338 26.78 10.37 12.35
C TYR A 338 27.86 10.60 11.29
N GLU A 339 27.47 11.35 10.26
CA GLU A 339 28.34 11.83 9.20
C GLU A 339 28.79 13.26 9.48
N ARG A 340 30.09 13.51 9.38
CA ARG A 340 30.67 14.85 9.41
C ARG A 340 31.32 15.14 8.06
N PHE A 341 30.84 16.18 7.37
CA PHE A 341 31.22 16.47 5.98
C PHE A 341 31.13 15.24 5.05
N GLY A 342 30.11 14.40 5.26
CA GLY A 342 29.87 13.17 4.48
C GLY A 342 30.76 11.98 4.82
N LYS A 343 31.62 12.07 5.85
CA LYS A 343 32.39 10.91 6.35
C LYS A 343 31.72 10.35 7.62
N PRO A 344 31.47 9.04 7.72
CA PRO A 344 30.98 8.43 8.95
C PRO A 344 32.07 8.51 10.03
N VAL A 345 31.73 9.06 11.20
CA VAL A 345 32.67 9.23 12.33
C VAL A 345 32.28 8.35 13.51
N GLU A 346 30.99 8.33 13.85
CA GLU A 346 30.48 7.69 15.06
C GLU A 346 29.09 7.11 14.81
N VAL A 347 28.73 6.06 15.55
CA VAL A 347 27.39 5.48 15.56
C VAL A 347 26.75 5.79 16.90
N PHE A 348 25.71 6.62 16.87
CA PHE A 348 24.93 6.98 18.03
C PHE A 348 23.94 5.87 18.39
N GLY A 349 23.88 5.53 19.68
CA GLY A 349 22.83 4.66 20.24
C GLY A 349 21.50 5.39 20.45
N PRO A 350 20.50 4.71 21.02
CA PRO A 350 19.21 5.34 21.34
C PRO A 350 19.34 6.54 22.29
N GLY A 351 18.56 7.58 22.04
CA GLY A 351 18.53 8.79 22.86
C GLY A 351 18.70 10.09 22.06
N LEU A 352 18.90 11.19 22.78
CA LEU A 352 19.10 12.52 22.21
C LEU A 352 20.59 12.78 22.01
N HIS A 353 20.99 13.12 20.79
CA HIS A 353 22.37 13.40 20.41
C HIS A 353 22.48 14.77 19.76
N ALA A 354 23.65 15.39 19.88
CA ALA A 354 23.95 16.67 19.27
C ALA A 354 25.17 16.53 18.36
N GLY A 355 25.01 16.97 17.11
CA GLY A 355 26.05 17.03 16.09
C GLY A 355 26.19 18.44 15.52
N LEU A 356 27.00 18.55 14.47
CA LEU A 356 27.08 19.78 13.71
C LEU A 356 25.77 20.02 12.93
N PRO A 357 25.31 21.27 12.84
CA PRO A 357 24.10 21.59 12.10
C PRO A 357 24.27 21.30 10.60
N TRP A 358 23.16 21.02 9.92
CA TRP A 358 23.16 20.78 8.48
C TRP A 358 23.70 22.00 7.73
N PRO A 359 24.57 21.87 6.72
CA PRO A 359 25.00 20.65 6.03
C PRO A 359 26.33 20.06 6.53
N LEU A 360 26.87 20.56 7.65
CA LEU A 360 28.19 20.15 8.16
C LEU A 360 28.14 18.77 8.84
N GLY A 361 26.99 18.45 9.43
CA GLY A 361 26.69 17.15 10.02
C GLY A 361 25.36 16.59 9.49
N ARG A 362 25.26 15.26 9.47
CA ARG A 362 24.02 14.52 9.17
C ARG A 362 24.00 13.24 9.99
N VAL A 363 22.81 12.80 10.41
CA VAL A 363 22.62 11.48 11.02
C VAL A 363 21.77 10.62 10.08
N LEU A 364 22.26 9.43 9.74
CA LEU A 364 21.51 8.41 9.02
C LEU A 364 20.94 7.41 10.02
N SER A 365 19.62 7.29 10.07
CA SER A 365 18.95 6.32 10.94
C SER A 365 19.06 4.92 10.35
N VAL A 366 19.52 3.98 11.17
CA VAL A 366 19.65 2.55 10.86
C VAL A 366 18.94 1.78 11.97
N GLU A 367 18.31 0.68 11.62
CA GLU A 367 17.63 -0.17 12.58
C GLU A 367 18.61 -0.91 13.48
N ASN A 368 18.18 -1.21 14.71
CA ASN A 368 18.98 -1.90 15.71
C ASN A 368 18.22 -3.08 16.29
N GLY A 369 18.56 -4.29 15.85
CA GLY A 369 17.96 -5.53 16.36
C GLY A 369 16.53 -5.80 15.89
N VAL A 370 16.03 -5.05 14.89
CA VAL A 370 14.76 -5.35 14.22
C VAL A 370 14.93 -6.61 13.38
N VAL A 371 14.01 -7.56 13.56
CA VAL A 371 14.01 -8.84 12.85
C VAL A 371 13.08 -8.73 11.65
N HIS A 372 13.61 -9.05 10.49
CA HIS A 372 12.89 -9.06 9.21
C HIS A 372 12.74 -10.47 8.70
N GLU A 373 11.66 -10.68 7.97
CA GLU A 373 11.36 -11.92 7.28
C GLU A 373 11.38 -11.67 5.77
N LEU A 374 12.11 -12.50 5.04
CA LEU A 374 12.28 -12.37 3.60
C LEU A 374 12.01 -13.70 2.90
N ALA A 375 10.99 -13.72 2.04
CA ALA A 375 10.79 -14.80 1.08
C ALA A 375 11.75 -14.64 -0.12
N THR A 376 12.15 -15.77 -0.70
CA THR A 376 13.06 -15.83 -1.86
C THR A 376 12.39 -15.56 -3.21
N SER A 377 11.05 -15.55 -3.25
CA SER A 377 10.26 -15.28 -4.44
C SER A 377 10.21 -13.79 -4.82
N VAL A 378 9.92 -13.57 -6.10
CA VAL A 378 9.65 -12.25 -6.67
C VAL A 378 8.15 -12.19 -6.95
N GLY A 379 7.37 -11.74 -5.97
CA GLY A 379 6.12 -11.06 -6.27
C GLY A 379 6.46 -9.62 -6.63
N GLU A 380 6.40 -9.26 -7.91
CA GLU A 380 6.32 -7.85 -8.29
C GLU A 380 5.14 -7.24 -7.51
N THR A 381 5.40 -6.15 -6.80
CA THR A 381 4.47 -5.50 -5.86
C THR A 381 4.40 -6.20 -4.51
N SER A 382 5.21 -5.72 -3.56
CA SER A 382 4.83 -5.71 -2.14
C SER A 382 3.55 -4.87 -2.03
N ALA A 383 2.39 -5.46 -2.34
CA ALA A 383 1.13 -4.85 -1.98
C ALA A 383 1.17 -4.69 -0.44
N PRO A 384 0.83 -3.51 0.11
CA PRO A 384 0.80 -3.34 1.55
C PRO A 384 -0.07 -4.45 2.13
N ALA A 385 0.46 -5.18 3.10
CA ALA A 385 -0.23 -6.28 3.76
C ALA A 385 -1.57 -5.74 4.29
N VAL A 386 -2.65 -6.02 3.57
CA VAL A 386 -4.00 -5.67 4.01
C VAL A 386 -4.22 -6.47 5.28
N THR A 387 -4.52 -5.78 6.37
CA THR A 387 -4.79 -6.43 7.65
C THR A 387 -6.11 -7.18 7.52
N GLU A 388 -6.02 -8.46 7.16
CA GLU A 388 -7.16 -9.36 7.07
C GLU A 388 -7.78 -9.52 8.48
N PRO A 389 -9.12 -9.50 8.61
CA PRO A 389 -9.79 -9.68 9.89
C PRO A 389 -9.52 -11.08 10.46
N ALA A 390 -9.33 -11.19 11.78
CA ALA A 390 -8.98 -12.44 12.46
C ALA A 390 -10.04 -13.57 12.29
N GLU A 391 -11.31 -13.19 12.09
CA GLU A 391 -12.44 -14.10 11.86
C GLU A 391 -12.72 -14.34 10.37
N GLY A 392 -11.84 -13.87 9.48
CA GLY A 392 -11.94 -14.06 8.03
C GLY A 392 -11.57 -15.48 7.57
N PRO A 393 -11.83 -15.82 6.30
CA PRO A 393 -11.28 -17.02 5.71
C PRO A 393 -9.74 -17.01 5.80
N ALA A 394 -9.13 -18.19 5.94
CA ALA A 394 -7.68 -18.30 6.01
C ALA A 394 -7.05 -17.61 4.77
N PRO A 395 -5.98 -16.81 4.96
CA PRO A 395 -5.34 -16.10 3.86
C PRO A 395 -4.91 -17.08 2.77
N ALA A 396 -5.03 -16.69 1.51
CA ALA A 396 -4.61 -17.53 0.37
C ALA A 396 -3.12 -17.93 0.45
N ILE A 397 -2.28 -17.09 1.06
CA ILE A 397 -0.85 -17.37 1.33
C ILE A 397 -0.61 -18.53 2.31
N ALA A 398 -1.61 -18.93 3.09
CA ALA A 398 -1.53 -20.04 4.04
C ALA A 398 -1.91 -21.39 3.43
N ASN A 399 -2.48 -21.41 2.21
CA ASN A 399 -2.69 -22.66 1.49
C ASN A 399 -1.32 -23.31 1.18
N ARG A 400 -1.18 -24.61 1.42
CA ARG A 400 0.04 -25.40 1.19
C ARG A 400 -0.22 -26.67 0.38
N LEU A 401 -1.37 -26.74 -0.29
CA LEU A 401 -1.75 -27.91 -1.06
C LEU A 401 -0.93 -27.96 -2.36
N TRP A 402 -0.39 -29.14 -2.69
CA TRP A 402 0.51 -29.31 -3.84
C TRP A 402 -0.15 -29.06 -5.20
N ASP A 403 -1.49 -29.07 -5.28
CA ASP A 403 -2.25 -28.83 -6.50
C ASP A 403 -2.45 -27.33 -6.81
N ALA A 404 -2.06 -26.44 -5.89
CA ALA A 404 -2.10 -25.00 -6.07
C ALA A 404 -0.69 -24.43 -6.27
N SER A 405 -0.60 -23.35 -7.05
CA SER A 405 0.63 -22.54 -7.13
C SER A 405 0.64 -21.51 -6.01
N HIS A 406 1.71 -21.46 -5.22
CA HIS A 406 1.83 -20.47 -4.15
C HIS A 406 2.58 -19.22 -4.64
N VAL A 407 2.19 -18.05 -4.12
CA VAL A 407 2.79 -16.74 -4.51
C VAL A 407 4.29 -16.69 -4.20
N ASN A 408 4.72 -17.45 -3.19
CA ASN A 408 6.11 -17.53 -2.76
C ASN A 408 6.90 -18.70 -3.34
N ASP A 409 6.30 -19.48 -4.25
CA ASP A 409 6.99 -20.61 -4.85
C ASP A 409 8.07 -20.13 -5.82
N LYS A 410 9.29 -20.63 -5.63
CA LYS A 410 10.36 -20.53 -6.60
C LYS A 410 10.65 -21.90 -7.20
N SER A 411 10.48 -22.01 -8.51
CA SER A 411 10.85 -23.22 -9.23
C SER A 411 12.37 -23.34 -9.32
N GLN A 412 12.91 -24.49 -8.92
CA GLN A 412 14.32 -24.84 -9.00
C GLN A 412 14.50 -26.15 -9.75
N VAL A 413 15.65 -26.28 -10.40
CA VAL A 413 16.05 -27.50 -11.11
C VAL A 413 16.84 -28.39 -10.16
N ILE A 414 16.50 -29.67 -10.13
CA ILE A 414 17.15 -30.69 -9.31
C ILE A 414 17.66 -31.82 -10.19
N ALA A 415 18.68 -32.53 -9.71
CA ALA A 415 19.20 -33.72 -10.37
C ALA A 415 18.22 -34.89 -10.22
N SER A 416 18.15 -35.74 -11.24
CA SER A 416 17.41 -37.00 -11.17
C SER A 416 18.21 -38.10 -11.86
N SER A 417 18.31 -39.27 -11.24
CA SER A 417 18.84 -40.47 -11.88
C SER A 417 17.72 -41.50 -12.03
N ARG A 418 17.60 -42.09 -13.22
CA ARG A 418 16.72 -43.24 -13.46
C ARG A 418 17.46 -44.23 -14.34
N ALA A 419 17.71 -45.44 -13.82
CA ALA A 419 18.31 -46.56 -14.56
C ALA A 419 19.54 -46.13 -15.39
N ASP A 420 20.57 -45.61 -14.73
CA ASP A 420 21.84 -45.12 -15.30
C ASP A 420 21.75 -43.93 -16.26
N LYS A 421 20.59 -43.29 -16.41
CA LYS A 421 20.42 -42.04 -17.15
C LYS A 421 20.26 -40.86 -16.20
N GLN A 422 21.11 -39.85 -16.37
CA GLN A 422 20.99 -38.56 -15.70
C GLN A 422 19.91 -37.72 -16.41
N SER A 423 19.05 -37.11 -15.62
CA SER A 423 17.98 -36.23 -16.06
C SER A 423 17.78 -35.10 -15.06
N PHE A 424 16.93 -34.15 -15.39
CA PHE A 424 16.57 -33.03 -14.53
C PHE A 424 15.09 -33.07 -14.21
N GLN A 425 14.75 -32.66 -12.99
CA GLN A 425 13.37 -32.42 -12.57
C GLN A 425 13.24 -30.99 -12.05
N ILE A 426 12.00 -30.52 -11.97
CA ILE A 426 11.69 -29.20 -11.44
C ILE A 426 10.88 -29.39 -10.16
N VAL A 427 11.24 -28.66 -9.13
CA VAL A 427 10.51 -28.57 -7.86
C VAL A 427 10.22 -27.12 -7.54
N ASN A 428 9.05 -26.86 -6.96
CA ASN A 428 8.75 -25.60 -6.33
C ASN A 428 9.18 -25.65 -4.88
N MET A 429 9.82 -24.59 -4.41
CA MET A 429 10.16 -24.43 -3.00
C MET A 429 9.79 -23.05 -2.49
N ASP A 430 9.47 -23.02 -1.21
CA ASP A 430 9.31 -21.80 -0.44
C ASP A 430 10.34 -21.80 0.68
N VAL A 431 11.33 -20.90 0.55
CA VAL A 431 12.42 -20.73 1.53
C VAL A 431 12.39 -19.32 2.04
N ARG A 432 12.36 -19.22 3.38
CA ARG A 432 12.24 -17.98 4.13
C ARG A 432 13.48 -17.72 4.96
N PHE A 433 13.98 -16.49 4.88
CA PHE A 433 15.14 -16.03 5.63
C PHE A 433 14.69 -15.04 6.68
N VAL A 434 14.99 -15.36 7.94
CA VAL A 434 14.83 -14.44 9.07
C VAL A 434 16.18 -13.79 9.29
N TYR A 435 16.24 -12.47 9.15
CA TYR A 435 17.49 -11.72 9.23
C TYR A 435 17.35 -10.45 10.06
N ARG A 436 18.49 -9.89 10.44
CA ARG A 436 18.60 -8.55 11.01
C ARG A 436 19.89 -7.88 10.57
N ILE A 437 19.98 -6.57 10.72
CA ILE A 437 21.27 -5.88 10.72
C ILE A 437 21.99 -6.26 12.01
N GLY A 438 23.28 -6.59 11.91
CA GLY A 438 24.09 -7.03 13.04
C GLY A 438 24.12 -6.01 14.18
N LEU A 439 24.30 -6.48 15.41
CA LEU A 439 24.26 -5.65 16.62
C LEU A 439 25.54 -4.83 16.87
N SER A 440 26.51 -4.85 15.97
CA SER A 440 27.74 -4.06 16.10
C SER A 440 27.67 -2.78 15.28
N ASP A 441 28.40 -1.76 15.70
CA ASP A 441 28.45 -0.48 14.97
C ASP A 441 29.08 -0.65 13.58
N GLN A 442 30.04 -1.57 13.46
CA GLN A 442 30.60 -1.96 12.17
C GLN A 442 29.54 -2.56 11.24
N ALA A 443 28.63 -3.40 11.76
CA ALA A 443 27.57 -3.99 10.96
C ALA A 443 26.57 -2.94 10.47
N ALA A 444 26.23 -1.94 11.29
CA ALA A 444 25.37 -0.83 10.88
C ALA A 444 26.00 -0.01 9.75
N LEU A 445 27.30 0.30 9.87
CA LEU A 445 28.07 0.99 8.82
C LEU A 445 28.12 0.17 7.53
N ALA A 446 28.48 -1.11 7.63
CA ALA A 446 28.55 -2.05 6.53
C ALA A 446 27.21 -2.17 5.78
N ALA A 447 26.10 -2.34 6.50
CA ALA A 447 24.77 -2.44 5.90
C ALA A 447 24.35 -1.16 5.16
N THR A 448 24.80 0.01 5.63
CA THR A 448 24.42 1.31 5.06
C THR A 448 25.28 1.71 3.86
N TYR A 449 26.58 1.41 3.89
CA TYR A 449 27.52 1.87 2.87
C TYR A 449 27.94 0.80 1.86
N ASN A 450 27.88 -0.49 2.21
CA ASN A 450 28.27 -1.58 1.32
C ASN A 450 27.07 -2.19 0.57
N SER A 451 25.84 -1.86 0.97
CA SER A 451 24.61 -2.33 0.33
C SER A 451 23.67 -1.16 0.03
N ALA A 452 23.17 -1.09 -1.20
CA ALA A 452 22.10 -0.15 -1.56
C ALA A 452 20.72 -0.65 -1.08
N ASP A 453 20.51 -1.97 -1.09
CA ASP A 453 19.26 -2.62 -0.70
C ASP A 453 19.55 -4.01 -0.12
N VAL A 454 19.47 -4.12 1.20
CA VAL A 454 19.74 -5.35 1.96
C VAL A 454 18.82 -6.52 1.56
N PRO A 455 17.48 -6.38 1.54
CA PRO A 455 16.57 -7.42 1.03
C PRO A 455 16.97 -7.97 -0.35
N THR A 456 17.28 -7.11 -1.31
CA THR A 456 17.68 -7.53 -2.66
C THR A 456 19.03 -8.25 -2.67
N LEU A 457 19.98 -7.81 -1.84
CA LEU A 457 21.26 -8.48 -1.67
C LEU A 457 21.11 -9.90 -1.10
N ILE A 458 20.30 -10.06 -0.05
CA ILE A 458 20.02 -11.38 0.55
C ILE A 458 19.34 -12.28 -0.48
N ARG A 459 18.30 -11.78 -1.17
CA ARG A 459 17.55 -12.56 -2.17
C ARG A 459 18.44 -13.04 -3.31
N SER A 460 19.28 -12.18 -3.86
CA SER A 460 20.18 -12.55 -4.98
C SER A 460 21.25 -13.55 -4.52
N THR A 461 21.82 -13.37 -3.34
CA THR A 461 22.80 -14.29 -2.74
C THR A 461 22.19 -15.66 -2.44
N ALA A 462 21.03 -15.68 -1.78
CA ALA A 462 20.27 -16.90 -1.49
C ALA A 462 19.88 -17.62 -2.78
N SER A 463 19.41 -16.90 -3.80
CA SER A 463 19.04 -17.51 -5.08
C SER A 463 20.21 -18.21 -5.76
N ARG A 464 21.39 -17.60 -5.76
CA ARG A 464 22.61 -18.22 -6.30
C ARG A 464 22.96 -19.51 -5.56
N ILE A 465 22.92 -19.47 -4.23
CA ILE A 465 23.25 -20.62 -3.38
C ILE A 465 22.23 -21.74 -3.56
N LEU A 466 20.94 -21.42 -3.53
CA LEU A 466 19.86 -22.38 -3.72
C LEU A 466 19.95 -23.08 -5.09
N VAL A 467 20.17 -22.33 -6.17
CA VAL A 467 20.33 -22.92 -7.52
C VAL A 467 21.51 -23.90 -7.54
N HIS A 468 22.65 -23.50 -6.97
CA HIS A 468 23.85 -24.34 -6.96
C HIS A 468 23.67 -25.60 -6.10
N ASP A 469 23.12 -25.47 -4.88
CA ASP A 469 22.95 -26.58 -3.95
C ASP A 469 21.93 -27.59 -4.46
N PHE A 470 20.77 -27.12 -4.95
CA PHE A 470 19.70 -27.99 -5.44
C PHE A 470 20.05 -28.71 -6.74
N ALA A 471 20.87 -28.12 -7.61
CA ALA A 471 21.34 -28.77 -8.83
C ALA A 471 22.09 -30.10 -8.56
N SER A 472 22.63 -30.28 -7.35
CA SER A 472 23.35 -31.48 -6.94
C SER A 472 22.50 -32.52 -6.19
N ARG A 473 21.25 -32.20 -5.85
CA ARG A 473 20.37 -33.04 -5.02
C ARG A 473 19.27 -33.70 -5.84
N THR A 474 18.80 -34.85 -5.36
CA THR A 474 17.64 -35.56 -5.90
C THR A 474 16.38 -35.26 -5.12
N LEU A 475 15.21 -35.54 -5.74
CA LEU A 475 13.90 -35.29 -5.13
C LEU A 475 13.74 -35.99 -3.77
N ASP A 476 14.10 -37.27 -3.67
CA ASP A 476 13.99 -38.03 -2.42
C ASP A 476 14.88 -37.45 -1.31
N GLY A 477 16.06 -36.94 -1.68
CA GLY A 477 16.95 -36.26 -0.75
C GLY A 477 16.41 -34.91 -0.24
N LEU A 478 15.54 -34.25 -1.02
CA LEU A 478 14.92 -32.98 -0.66
C LEU A 478 13.58 -33.15 0.08
N LEU A 479 12.84 -34.20 -0.25
CA LEU A 479 11.56 -34.52 0.39
C LEU A 479 11.71 -35.29 1.70
N GLY A 480 12.87 -35.90 1.93
CA GLY A 480 13.18 -36.74 3.10
C GLY A 480 13.25 -35.99 4.43
N GLU A 481 13.75 -36.70 5.45
CA GLU A 481 13.66 -36.29 6.87
C GLU A 481 14.57 -35.10 7.24
N ASP A 482 15.67 -34.85 6.53
CA ASP A 482 16.69 -33.84 6.91
C ASP A 482 16.47 -32.44 6.31
N ARG A 483 15.23 -31.95 6.33
CA ARG A 483 14.92 -30.57 5.90
C ARG A 483 15.54 -29.51 6.81
N VAL A 484 15.71 -29.84 8.09
CA VAL A 484 16.33 -28.96 9.08
C VAL A 484 17.83 -28.80 8.80
N GLY A 485 18.55 -29.88 8.52
CA GLY A 485 19.95 -29.83 8.12
C GLY A 485 20.16 -29.03 6.84
N LEU A 486 19.31 -29.26 5.81
CA LEU A 486 19.34 -28.49 4.58
C LEU A 486 19.17 -26.97 4.82
N ALA A 487 18.21 -26.59 5.66
CA ALA A 487 17.97 -25.19 5.98
C ALA A 487 19.17 -24.54 6.69
N GLU A 488 19.80 -25.25 7.63
CA GLU A 488 21.03 -24.78 8.30
C GLU A 488 22.21 -24.64 7.33
N GLU A 489 22.41 -25.60 6.43
CA GLU A 489 23.47 -25.56 5.42
C GLU A 489 23.32 -24.36 4.49
N ILE A 490 22.10 -24.14 3.96
CA ILE A 490 21.78 -22.97 3.13
C ILE A 490 22.00 -21.68 3.92
N GLY A 491 21.50 -21.59 5.15
CA GLY A 491 21.68 -20.40 6.00
C GLY A 491 23.14 -20.08 6.26
N ARG A 492 23.96 -21.08 6.57
CA ARG A 492 25.42 -20.91 6.77
C ARG A 492 26.12 -20.48 5.49
N ALA A 493 25.76 -21.05 4.34
CA ALA A 493 26.33 -20.66 3.04
C ALA A 493 25.97 -19.20 2.70
N VAL A 494 24.71 -18.80 2.90
CA VAL A 494 24.24 -17.41 2.67
C VAL A 494 24.97 -16.46 3.60
N GLN A 495 25.07 -16.77 4.90
CA GLN A 495 25.82 -15.96 5.86
C GLN A 495 27.31 -15.88 5.51
N ALA A 496 27.91 -16.93 4.97
CA ALA A 496 29.32 -16.90 4.54
C ALA A 496 29.54 -15.93 3.37
N ASP A 497 28.66 -15.95 2.37
CA ASP A 497 28.77 -15.02 1.24
C ASP A 497 28.42 -13.58 1.63
N LEU A 498 27.41 -13.36 2.47
CA LEU A 498 27.08 -12.04 3.02
C LEU A 498 28.22 -11.44 3.86
N ARG A 499 29.02 -12.28 4.54
CA ARG A 499 30.23 -11.85 5.25
C ARG A 499 31.37 -11.49 4.30
N LYS A 500 31.57 -12.23 3.20
CA LYS A 500 32.57 -11.88 2.17
C LYS A 500 32.28 -10.53 1.53
N LEU A 501 31.01 -10.17 1.41
CA LEU A 501 30.55 -8.88 0.88
C LEU A 501 30.55 -7.77 1.93
N ASP A 502 30.97 -8.05 3.17
CA ASP A 502 30.89 -7.12 4.30
C ASP A 502 29.53 -6.42 4.38
N SER A 503 28.45 -7.20 4.31
CA SER A 503 27.09 -6.66 4.23
C SER A 503 26.54 -6.12 5.56
N GLY A 504 27.16 -6.46 6.70
CA GLY A 504 26.64 -6.14 8.02
C GLY A 504 25.34 -6.88 8.41
N VAL A 505 24.91 -7.87 7.62
CA VAL A 505 23.67 -8.63 7.84
C VAL A 505 23.96 -9.92 8.60
N GLU A 506 23.04 -10.27 9.50
CA GLU A 506 23.01 -11.54 10.22
C GLU A 506 21.74 -12.33 9.89
N ILE A 507 21.91 -13.53 9.35
CA ILE A 507 20.85 -14.52 9.16
C ILE A 507 20.62 -15.23 10.49
N LEU A 508 19.44 -15.05 11.06
CA LEU A 508 19.03 -15.64 12.33
C LEU A 508 18.48 -17.05 12.15
N ALA A 509 17.67 -17.24 11.11
CA ALA A 509 17.11 -18.54 10.76
C ALA A 509 16.86 -18.63 9.26
N THR A 510 16.97 -19.84 8.73
CA THR A 510 16.48 -20.19 7.39
C THR A 510 15.43 -21.26 7.60
N VAL A 511 14.27 -21.09 6.97
CA VAL A 511 13.14 -22.01 7.10
C VAL A 511 12.75 -22.46 5.71
N VAL A 512 12.75 -23.76 5.50
CA VAL A 512 12.21 -24.39 4.29
C VAL A 512 10.75 -24.72 4.61
N GLU A 513 9.82 -23.90 4.11
CA GLU A 513 8.40 -24.06 4.43
C GLU A 513 7.77 -25.18 3.61
N ALA A 514 8.12 -25.25 2.33
CA ALA A 514 7.58 -26.24 1.42
C ALA A 514 8.60 -26.61 0.34
N ILE A 515 8.59 -27.89 -0.04
CA ILE A 515 9.23 -28.40 -1.25
C ILE A 515 8.22 -29.38 -1.85
N HIS A 516 7.77 -29.11 -3.06
CA HIS A 516 6.81 -29.97 -3.76
C HIS A 516 7.02 -29.91 -5.28
N PRO A 517 6.57 -30.93 -6.02
CA PRO A 517 6.46 -30.84 -7.47
C PRO A 517 5.58 -29.66 -7.90
N PRO A 518 5.75 -29.13 -9.12
CA PRO A 518 4.84 -28.13 -9.68
C PRO A 518 3.40 -28.65 -9.67
N ALA A 519 2.44 -27.75 -9.48
CA ALA A 519 1.02 -28.10 -9.36
C ALA A 519 0.50 -29.02 -10.48
N GLY A 520 0.91 -28.77 -11.74
CA GLY A 520 0.54 -29.61 -12.87
C GLY A 520 1.04 -31.07 -12.81
N ALA A 521 2.06 -31.36 -11.99
CA ALA A 521 2.63 -32.69 -11.82
C ALA A 521 2.22 -33.38 -10.50
N ALA A 522 1.61 -32.66 -9.54
CA ALA A 522 1.31 -33.17 -8.21
C ALA A 522 0.49 -34.48 -8.22
N ASN A 523 -0.56 -34.54 -9.05
CA ASN A 523 -1.40 -35.75 -9.18
C ASN A 523 -0.62 -36.97 -9.71
N ALA A 524 0.32 -36.76 -10.62
CA ALA A 524 1.17 -37.85 -11.13
C ALA A 524 2.08 -38.40 -10.02
N TYR A 525 2.65 -37.52 -9.19
CA TYR A 525 3.46 -37.92 -8.04
C TYR A 525 2.65 -38.66 -6.98
N HIS A 526 1.46 -38.16 -6.63
CA HIS A 526 0.53 -38.87 -5.74
C HIS A 526 0.21 -40.27 -6.26
N GLY A 527 0.01 -40.41 -7.58
CA GLY A 527 -0.20 -41.70 -8.23
C GLY A 527 0.96 -42.69 -8.04
N VAL A 528 2.21 -42.23 -8.20
CA VAL A 528 3.41 -43.07 -7.98
C VAL A 528 3.51 -43.51 -6.52
N GLN A 529 3.33 -42.58 -5.58
CA GLN A 529 3.35 -42.89 -4.14
C GLN A 529 2.26 -43.89 -3.76
N ALA A 530 1.02 -43.67 -4.25
CA ALA A 530 -0.10 -44.58 -4.02
C ALA A 530 0.19 -45.99 -4.59
N ALA A 531 0.79 -46.07 -5.78
CA ALA A 531 1.20 -47.35 -6.38
C ALA A 531 2.28 -48.06 -5.55
N GLN A 532 3.29 -47.33 -5.05
CA GLN A 532 4.36 -47.89 -4.21
C GLN A 532 3.83 -48.39 -2.86
N ILE A 533 2.98 -47.61 -2.20
CA ILE A 533 2.29 -48.02 -0.96
C ILE A 533 1.43 -49.26 -1.23
N GLY A 534 0.67 -49.26 -2.33
CA GLY A 534 -0.14 -50.40 -2.75
C GLY A 534 0.69 -51.66 -2.97
N ALA A 535 1.82 -51.55 -3.67
CA ALA A 535 2.73 -52.66 -3.90
C ALA A 535 3.31 -53.21 -2.58
N GLN A 536 3.75 -52.31 -1.67
CA GLN A 536 4.29 -52.73 -0.37
C GLN A 536 3.22 -53.37 0.51
N ALA A 537 1.98 -52.86 0.48
CA ALA A 537 0.86 -53.45 1.19
C ALA A 537 0.53 -54.86 0.68
N LEU A 538 0.55 -55.06 -0.65
CA LEU A 538 0.36 -56.38 -1.26
C LEU A 538 1.47 -57.35 -0.83
N ILE A 539 2.74 -56.95 -0.89
CA ILE A 539 3.87 -57.78 -0.45
C ILE A 539 3.72 -58.16 1.03
N SER A 540 3.39 -57.20 1.89
CA SER A 540 3.18 -57.46 3.32
C SER A 540 2.00 -58.40 3.57
N ARG A 541 0.91 -58.27 2.82
CA ARG A 541 -0.26 -59.16 2.89
C ARG A 541 0.10 -60.59 2.50
N GLU A 542 0.76 -60.78 1.35
CA GLU A 542 1.15 -62.11 0.89
C GLU A 542 2.20 -62.76 1.81
N ARG A 543 3.11 -61.97 2.40
CA ARG A 543 4.02 -62.47 3.46
C ARG A 543 3.26 -62.93 4.70
N GLY A 544 2.22 -62.20 5.11
CA GLY A 544 1.34 -62.60 6.20
C GLY A 544 0.62 -63.91 5.92
N ALA A 545 0.01 -64.05 4.74
CA ALA A 545 -0.66 -65.28 4.30
C ALA A 545 0.31 -66.48 4.24
N ALA A 546 1.53 -66.29 3.73
CA ALA A 546 2.55 -67.33 3.70
C ALA A 546 2.98 -67.77 5.11
N ALA A 547 3.14 -66.82 6.04
CA ALA A 547 3.46 -67.13 7.43
C ALA A 547 2.32 -67.89 8.12
N GLU A 548 1.06 -67.47 7.91
CA GLU A 548 -0.11 -68.17 8.43
C GLU A 548 -0.19 -69.61 7.91
N ALA A 549 -0.07 -69.82 6.60
CA ALA A 549 -0.09 -71.14 6.00
C ALA A 549 1.03 -72.04 6.55
N THR A 550 2.23 -71.48 6.74
CA THR A 550 3.37 -72.21 7.32
C THR A 550 3.09 -72.62 8.78
N ASN A 551 2.58 -71.70 9.59
CA ASN A 551 2.25 -71.97 10.99
C ASN A 551 1.12 -73.00 11.12
N GLN A 552 0.10 -72.93 10.26
CA GLN A 552 -0.98 -73.93 10.21
C GLN A 552 -0.44 -75.32 9.85
N ALA A 553 0.45 -75.43 8.85
CA ALA A 553 1.07 -76.69 8.49
C ALA A 553 1.94 -77.26 9.63
N GLN A 554 2.70 -76.41 10.33
CA GLN A 554 3.49 -76.81 11.50
C GLN A 554 2.61 -77.27 12.66
N LEU A 555 1.49 -76.57 12.92
CA LEU A 555 0.52 -76.97 13.94
C LEU A 555 -0.08 -78.34 13.63
N GLN A 556 -0.51 -78.57 12.38
CA GLN A 556 -1.06 -79.87 11.96
C GLN A 556 -0.02 -81.00 12.08
N ALA A 557 1.24 -80.74 11.70
CA ALA A 557 2.32 -81.70 11.86
C ALA A 557 2.60 -82.03 13.33
N SER A 558 2.61 -81.02 14.21
CA SER A 558 2.77 -81.23 15.66
C SER A 558 1.62 -82.06 16.22
N ILE A 559 0.36 -81.69 15.94
CA ILE A 559 -0.82 -82.43 16.42
C ILE A 559 -0.76 -83.89 15.97
N ALA A 560 -0.43 -84.15 14.70
CA ALA A 560 -0.32 -85.52 14.18
C ALA A 560 0.79 -86.31 14.89
N HIS A 561 1.95 -85.68 15.13
CA HIS A 561 3.07 -86.30 15.84
C HIS A 561 2.75 -86.56 17.32
N ASP A 562 2.17 -85.57 18.00
CA ASP A 562 1.79 -85.64 19.41
C ASP A 562 0.70 -86.69 19.64
N GLN A 563 -0.27 -86.81 18.72
CA GLN A 563 -1.31 -87.83 18.80
C GLN A 563 -0.77 -89.24 18.51
N ALA A 564 0.17 -89.39 17.57
CA ALA A 564 0.83 -90.66 17.31
C ALA A 564 1.70 -91.11 18.49
N THR A 565 2.47 -90.19 19.10
CA THR A 565 3.29 -90.48 20.28
C THR A 565 2.43 -90.80 21.50
N ALA A 566 1.36 -90.05 21.75
CA ALA A 566 0.39 -90.34 22.81
C ALA A 566 -0.22 -91.74 22.64
N SER A 567 -0.70 -92.07 21.43
CA SER A 567 -1.26 -93.39 21.14
C SER A 567 -0.24 -94.51 21.33
N ALA A 568 1.00 -94.32 20.89
CA ALA A 568 2.08 -95.29 21.08
C ALA A 568 2.40 -95.50 22.57
N HIS A 569 2.45 -94.43 23.36
CA HIS A 569 2.64 -94.52 24.81
C HIS A 569 1.47 -95.23 25.50
N GLU A 570 0.23 -94.94 25.12
CA GLU A 570 -0.97 -95.60 25.66
C GLU A 570 -0.97 -97.10 25.34
N ILE A 571 -0.67 -97.49 24.09
CA ILE A 571 -0.57 -98.90 23.68
C ILE A 571 0.54 -99.62 24.44
N ASN A 572 1.73 -99.01 24.57
CA ASN A 572 2.84 -99.61 25.29
C ASN A 572 2.54 -99.74 26.79
N ALA A 573 1.95 -98.71 27.41
CA ALA A 573 1.59 -98.73 28.82
C ALA A 573 0.49 -99.76 29.11
N THR A 574 -0.54 -99.86 28.27
CA THR A 574 -1.59 -100.88 28.39
C THR A 574 -1.06 -102.29 28.20
N ALA A 575 -0.15 -102.50 27.24
CA ALA A 575 0.52 -103.79 27.04
C ALA A 575 1.39 -104.17 28.25
N GLN A 576 2.17 -103.23 28.81
CA GLN A 576 2.97 -103.46 30.02
C GLN A 576 2.08 -103.75 31.24
N ALA A 577 0.98 -103.02 31.42
CA ALA A 577 0.03 -103.27 32.49
C ALA A 577 -0.62 -104.65 32.36
N ALA A 578 -0.98 -105.06 31.14
CA ALA A 578 -1.53 -106.39 30.86
C ALA A 578 -0.51 -107.51 31.14
N ASP A 579 0.76 -107.34 30.75
CA ASP A 579 1.83 -108.29 31.03
C ASP A 579 2.10 -108.43 32.53
N LEU A 580 2.22 -107.31 33.26
CA LEU A 580 2.38 -107.31 34.71
C LEU A 580 1.20 -107.97 35.42
N LYS A 581 -0.03 -107.66 34.99
CA LYS A 581 -1.25 -108.27 35.52
C LYS A 581 -1.25 -109.77 35.27
N PHE A 582 -1.00 -110.21 34.04
CA PHE A 582 -0.94 -111.63 33.69
C PHE A 582 0.15 -112.37 34.46
N ALA A 583 1.35 -111.78 34.63
CA ALA A 583 2.43 -112.36 35.42
C ALA A 583 2.04 -112.52 36.90
N ALA A 584 1.38 -111.51 37.48
CA ALA A 584 0.86 -111.56 38.85
C ALA A 584 -0.24 -112.62 39.01
N GLU A 585 -1.19 -112.68 38.07
CA GLU A 585 -2.27 -113.67 38.06
C GLU A 585 -1.71 -115.10 37.90
N ARG A 586 -0.75 -115.31 36.99
CA ARG A 586 -0.06 -116.60 36.82
C ARG A 586 0.64 -117.03 38.11
N LYS A 587 1.30 -116.09 38.80
CA LYS A 587 1.93 -116.34 40.10
C LYS A 587 0.89 -116.71 41.16
N ALA A 588 -0.20 -115.96 41.27
CA ALA A 588 -1.29 -116.23 42.21
C ALA A 588 -1.96 -117.60 41.96
N PHE A 589 -2.20 -117.93 40.68
CA PHE A 589 -2.73 -119.23 40.28
C PHE A 589 -1.77 -120.37 40.64
N SER A 590 -0.45 -120.20 40.45
CA SER A 590 0.52 -121.23 40.83
C SER A 590 0.53 -121.53 42.34
N SER A 591 0.19 -120.55 43.18
CA SER A 591 0.10 -120.72 44.64
C SER A 591 -1.25 -121.25 45.14
N ALA A 592 -2.38 -120.86 44.54
CA ALA A 592 -3.73 -121.11 45.08
C ALA A 592 -4.61 -122.00 44.17
N GLY A 593 -4.20 -122.30 42.95
CA GLY A 593 -4.87 -123.21 42.02
C GLY A 593 -6.34 -122.83 41.76
N GLN A 594 -7.26 -123.79 41.97
CA GLN A 594 -8.69 -123.62 41.71
C GLN A 594 -9.36 -122.57 42.60
N ALA A 595 -8.83 -122.32 43.80
CA ALA A 595 -9.39 -121.31 44.72
C ALA A 595 -9.32 -119.90 44.12
N PHE A 596 -8.21 -119.57 43.44
CA PHE A 596 -8.03 -118.29 42.75
C PHE A 596 -9.02 -118.11 41.60
N VAL A 597 -9.28 -119.15 40.80
CA VAL A 597 -10.24 -119.09 39.68
C VAL A 597 -11.65 -118.84 40.17
N LEU A 598 -12.05 -119.50 41.27
CA LEU A 598 -13.35 -119.29 41.90
C LEU A 598 -13.48 -117.86 42.45
N GLU A 599 -12.46 -117.36 43.15
CA GLU A 599 -12.45 -116.00 43.67
C GLU A 599 -12.52 -114.95 42.54
N GLN A 600 -11.77 -115.14 41.45
CA GLN A 600 -11.82 -114.24 40.30
C GLN A 600 -13.19 -114.29 39.61
N TYR A 601 -13.78 -115.47 39.45
CA TYR A 601 -15.14 -115.63 38.92
C TYR A 601 -16.16 -114.90 39.80
N LEU A 602 -16.12 -115.10 41.11
CA LEU A 602 -17.03 -114.44 42.04
C LEU A 602 -16.79 -112.92 42.09
N SER A 603 -15.54 -112.46 42.00
CA SER A 603 -15.18 -111.04 41.94
C SER A 603 -15.71 -110.38 40.66
N GLN A 604 -15.51 -111.01 39.50
CA GLN A 604 -16.07 -110.54 38.23
C GLN A 604 -17.60 -110.59 38.22
N LEU A 605 -18.20 -111.64 38.78
CA LEU A 605 -19.64 -111.76 38.92
C LEU A 605 -20.19 -110.69 39.88
N THR A 606 -19.46 -110.36 40.95
CA THR A 606 -19.81 -109.26 41.87
C THR A 606 -19.71 -107.91 41.17
N GLN A 607 -18.66 -107.64 40.39
CA GLN A 607 -18.53 -106.42 39.61
C GLN A 607 -19.62 -106.30 38.53
N GLY A 608 -19.91 -107.38 37.81
CA GLY A 608 -20.93 -107.42 36.78
C GLY A 608 -22.37 -107.31 37.33
N LEU A 609 -22.62 -107.88 38.51
CA LEU A 609 -23.91 -107.81 39.19
C LEU A 609 -24.07 -106.59 40.12
N ALA A 610 -23.03 -105.76 40.28
CA ALA A 610 -23.04 -104.61 41.20
C ALA A 610 -24.22 -103.64 40.96
N ASN A 611 -24.71 -103.57 39.71
CA ASN A 611 -25.87 -102.74 39.32
C ASN A 611 -27.08 -103.57 38.83
N ALA A 612 -27.09 -104.88 39.05
CA ALA A 612 -28.19 -105.75 38.62
C ALA A 612 -29.35 -105.76 39.64
N LYS A 613 -30.60 -105.67 39.17
CA LYS A 613 -31.80 -105.77 40.03
C LYS A 613 -32.09 -107.24 40.34
N LEU A 614 -32.00 -107.62 41.61
CA LEU A 614 -32.23 -109.00 42.07
C LEU A 614 -33.73 -109.22 42.36
N LEU A 615 -34.36 -110.23 41.75
CA LEU A 615 -35.71 -110.69 42.09
C LEU A 615 -35.59 -112.08 42.73
N VAL A 616 -35.91 -112.18 44.03
CA VAL A 616 -35.88 -113.45 44.77
C VAL A 616 -37.32 -113.90 44.99
N LEU A 617 -37.66 -115.10 44.53
CA LEU A 617 -39.01 -115.68 44.64
C LEU A 617 -38.98 -116.90 45.56
N ASP A 618 -39.87 -116.92 46.56
CA ASP A 618 -39.99 -118.01 47.52
C ASP A 618 -40.83 -119.16 46.95
N HIS A 619 -40.29 -120.39 47.00
CA HIS A 619 -40.93 -121.64 46.60
C HIS A 619 -42.26 -121.97 47.30
N ARG A 620 -42.64 -121.28 48.38
CA ARG A 620 -43.92 -121.48 49.09
C ARG A 620 -45.11 -120.75 48.45
N LEU A 621 -44.87 -119.91 47.45
CA LEU A 621 -45.90 -119.13 46.77
C LEU A 621 -46.60 -119.98 45.69
N GLY A 622 -47.74 -120.61 46.04
CA GLY A 622 -48.58 -121.37 45.09
C GLY A 622 -49.12 -122.66 45.70
N GLY A 623 -50.37 -122.66 46.18
CA GLY A 623 -50.95 -123.78 46.93
C GLY A 623 -50.92 -125.12 46.20
N GLY A 624 -50.25 -126.10 46.81
CA GLY A 624 -50.62 -127.51 46.87
C GLY A 624 -50.49 -128.41 45.63
N SER A 625 -50.41 -127.90 44.39
CA SER A 625 -50.24 -128.80 43.24
C SER A 625 -49.64 -128.21 41.96
N ASN A 626 -49.20 -126.95 41.93
CA ASN A 626 -48.43 -126.37 40.80
C ASN A 626 -47.36 -125.38 41.29
N ALA A 627 -46.15 -125.44 40.72
CA ALA A 627 -45.06 -124.50 41.01
C ALA A 627 -45.35 -123.10 40.40
N PRO A 628 -44.90 -121.99 41.04
CA PRO A 628 -45.10 -120.66 40.50
C PRO A 628 -44.36 -120.49 39.16
N THR A 629 -45.11 -120.27 38.09
CA THR A 629 -44.57 -119.94 36.77
C THR A 629 -44.41 -118.43 36.63
N ILE A 630 -43.20 -117.97 36.31
CA ILE A 630 -42.91 -116.60 35.91
C ILE A 630 -43.25 -116.49 34.42
N ASP A 631 -44.22 -115.66 34.07
CA ASP A 631 -44.49 -115.33 32.69
C ASP A 631 -43.48 -114.26 32.22
N LEU A 632 -42.51 -114.66 31.40
CA LEU A 632 -41.49 -113.77 30.82
C LEU A 632 -41.98 -113.04 29.57
N ARG A 633 -43.26 -113.19 29.20
CA ARG A 633 -43.84 -112.42 28.09
C ARG A 633 -43.87 -110.94 28.47
N THR A 634 -43.26 -110.13 27.62
CA THR A 634 -43.21 -108.68 27.75
C THR A 634 -44.62 -108.14 27.55
N PHE A 635 -45.28 -107.68 28.61
CA PHE A 635 -46.43 -106.81 28.45
C PHE A 635 -45.91 -105.50 27.85
N THR A 636 -46.13 -105.31 26.56
CA THR A 636 -45.98 -104.00 25.93
C THR A 636 -47.02 -103.08 26.55
N LEU A 637 -46.58 -102.20 27.45
CA LEU A 637 -47.36 -101.03 27.83
C LEU A 637 -47.65 -100.21 26.56
N PRO A 638 -48.85 -99.62 26.40
CA PRO A 638 -49.14 -98.75 25.26
C PRO A 638 -48.08 -97.66 25.16
N ALA A 639 -47.43 -97.55 24.01
CA ALA A 639 -46.40 -96.55 23.76
C ALA A 639 -47.04 -95.16 23.69
N ASP A 640 -46.63 -94.27 24.59
CA ASP A 640 -46.88 -92.84 24.48
C ASP A 640 -45.91 -92.26 23.43
N PRO A 641 -46.39 -91.59 22.36
CA PRO A 641 -45.51 -91.09 21.30
C PRO A 641 -44.65 -89.94 21.83
N ALA A 642 -43.36 -90.21 22.05
CA ALA A 642 -42.38 -89.17 22.36
C ALA A 642 -42.20 -88.22 21.15
N PRO A 643 -42.18 -86.90 21.36
CA PRO A 643 -42.15 -85.89 20.30
C PRO A 643 -40.80 -85.83 19.54
N PRO A 644 -40.79 -85.34 18.28
CA PRO A 644 -39.62 -85.34 17.42
C PRO A 644 -38.48 -84.46 17.96
N ARG A 645 -37.26 -84.99 17.95
CA ARG A 645 -36.01 -84.26 18.24
C ARG A 645 -35.81 -83.16 17.19
N ASN A 646 -35.74 -81.91 17.64
CA ASN A 646 -35.31 -80.78 16.82
C ASN A 646 -33.89 -81.00 16.30
N THR A 647 -33.74 -81.01 14.97
CA THR A 647 -32.48 -80.92 14.26
C THR A 647 -31.89 -79.53 14.44
N VAL A 648 -30.80 -79.43 15.20
CA VAL A 648 -29.96 -78.23 15.23
C VAL A 648 -29.20 -78.17 13.90
N GLN A 649 -29.49 -77.13 13.12
CA GLN A 649 -28.84 -76.81 11.86
C GLN A 649 -27.56 -76.00 12.15
N PRO A 650 -26.40 -76.31 11.53
CA PRO A 650 -25.18 -75.53 11.68
C PRO A 650 -25.16 -74.37 10.68
N GLY A 651 -25.30 -73.13 11.16
CA GLY A 651 -24.89 -71.92 10.44
C GLY A 651 -23.55 -71.46 11.02
N ALA A 652 -22.44 -71.56 10.28
CA ALA A 652 -21.96 -70.64 9.24
C ALA A 652 -21.01 -69.59 9.83
N VAL A 653 -19.73 -69.78 9.50
CA VAL A 653 -18.62 -68.85 9.65
C VAL A 653 -18.65 -67.91 8.45
N HIS A 654 -18.67 -66.60 8.70
CA HIS A 654 -17.75 -65.56 8.17
C HIS A 654 -18.31 -64.17 8.42
#